data_AF-A0A101VSB0-F1
#
_entry.id   AF-A0A101VSB0-F1
#
_cell.length_a   1.000
_cell.length_b   1.000
_cell.length_c   1.000
_cell.angle_alpha   90.00
_cell.angle_beta   90.00
_cell.angle_gamma   90.00
#
_symmetry.space_group_name_H-M   'P 1'
#
loop_
_entity.id
_entity.type
_entity.pdbx_description
1 polymer ?
#
loop_
_entity_poly.entity_id
_entity_poly.type
_entity_poly.pdbx_seq_one_letter_code
_entity_poly.pdbx_strand_id
1 'polypeptide(L)'
;MDYGKLYNQNYYEKSCGIESYLDTDRWAPFYESIADKIIDTLNPSKVLDVGCAVGYLVAALRDRGVEAYGIDVSEFAISKVREDIRQYCKVHSALEPFPKGFPQIYDLITTIEVAEHLYESDGIRLIENICKYTKNIIFSSSPDDITEKTHYNVQQAEYWAKKFAKNGFTKDLTYDAAFIAPQAVMFVKREYKADRLIEDYERTIRILKQQMHIEEFKNKAQIVDLNTLVSSRDKQIANLESVSHDKDKRIGEIEKNLRNVQQENNEYVDNIIKLQASIDEFSHSSKLLNEDIIRWQSAHKDISNSIYWRITKPIRLIIDSLKWLIFRIKHNILTRSMKKIWLSVRTVGFRNTLRKIIGKLSGKSSVLVRKSQFPDKTDNYDRNVNLILNERFRSIQPIQTVNGEEEVRRLNFVTDSIDSHSLLGGVATALIIATEFANRNNLTLRIITRTTPVNPVNYGNIMKISGVPTAENVIFYSDHDRDVFGNVNFKLEFNENDIFFATSWWSAAAIKKTSPWKNFYYIIQEVETFFYPHGDEHHLCSEIMQADNIYYIVNSKYLYDYFKVNEPNIVERGVYFEPAFPKALYQPKEFVPKKKYKLFFYARPSNPRNMFSYGLELLEMSIKNGILDTNEWDIYCAGEEIPGLKFSNGYAAINMGLMNWQEYGKFLSGVDLALTLMYTPHPSYPPYDVASSGGVVVTNCWGNKTTFDFCKNVILSNLDQNEFLESINRGIALAKDIKQRKENYEKATIPRTWKETLGSTLEFMEEKLNHV
;
A
#
# COMPACT_ATOMS: atom_id res chain seq x y z
N MET A 1 -44.40 30.45 8.58
CA MET A 1 -43.12 31.08 8.18
C MET A 1 -43.35 31.83 6.87
N ASP A 2 -42.65 32.93 6.62
CA ASP A 2 -42.73 33.64 5.34
C ASP A 2 -41.66 33.09 4.39
N TYR A 3 -41.99 32.01 3.69
CA TYR A 3 -41.04 31.28 2.83
C TYR A 3 -40.49 32.15 1.69
N GLY A 4 -41.26 33.12 1.19
CA GLY A 4 -40.83 34.00 0.09
C GLY A 4 -39.60 34.85 0.43
N LYS A 5 -39.38 35.18 1.72
CA LYS A 5 -38.18 35.90 2.18
C LYS A 5 -36.93 35.01 2.25
N LEU A 6 -37.12 33.71 2.45
CA LEU A 6 -36.03 32.74 2.56
C LEU A 6 -35.41 32.49 1.18
N TYR A 7 -36.25 32.28 0.18
CA TYR A 7 -35.87 31.98 -1.20
C TYR A 7 -35.62 33.25 -2.02
N ASN A 8 -34.61 34.03 -1.62
CA ASN A 8 -34.23 35.29 -2.27
C ASN A 8 -33.10 35.10 -3.31
N GLN A 9 -32.59 36.21 -3.87
CA GLN A 9 -31.49 36.19 -4.84
C GLN A 9 -30.28 35.36 -4.38
N ASN A 10 -29.86 35.51 -3.12
CA ASN A 10 -28.70 34.81 -2.61
C ASN A 10 -28.91 33.30 -2.55
N TYR A 11 -30.15 32.84 -2.34
CA TYR A 11 -30.48 31.40 -2.38
C TYR A 11 -30.24 30.82 -3.78
N TYR A 12 -30.85 31.40 -4.82
CA TYR A 12 -30.71 30.90 -6.19
C TYR A 12 -29.30 31.13 -6.78
N GLU A 13 -28.54 32.08 -6.26
CA GLU A 13 -27.14 32.30 -6.67
C GLU A 13 -26.15 31.36 -5.98
N LYS A 14 -26.36 31.00 -4.71
CA LYS A 14 -25.30 30.40 -3.87
C LYS A 14 -25.72 29.22 -2.98
N SER A 15 -27.00 28.91 -2.87
CA SER A 15 -27.50 27.89 -1.92
C SER A 15 -28.09 26.66 -2.60
N CYS A 16 -28.19 26.62 -3.93
CA CYS A 16 -28.61 25.44 -4.71
C CYS A 16 -27.43 24.52 -5.08
N GLY A 17 -26.52 24.23 -4.14
CA GLY A 17 -25.33 23.41 -4.37
C GLY A 17 -24.07 24.20 -4.78
N ILE A 18 -23.14 23.55 -5.50
CA ILE A 18 -21.83 24.12 -5.90
C ILE A 18 -21.98 25.26 -6.94
N GLU A 19 -23.12 25.33 -7.65
CA GLU A 19 -23.32 26.24 -8.77
C GLU A 19 -24.70 26.91 -8.72
N SER A 20 -24.86 28.03 -9.42
CA SER A 20 -26.09 28.82 -9.39
C SER A 20 -27.23 28.15 -10.17
N TYR A 21 -28.45 28.24 -9.64
CA TYR A 21 -29.67 27.83 -10.35
C TYR A 21 -30.01 28.77 -11.54
N LEU A 22 -29.35 29.93 -11.61
CA LEU A 22 -29.53 30.90 -12.70
C LEU A 22 -28.73 30.55 -13.97
N ASP A 23 -27.89 29.52 -13.92
CA ASP A 23 -27.13 29.05 -15.08
C ASP A 23 -28.04 28.30 -16.07
N THR A 24 -28.55 29.04 -17.05
CA THR A 24 -29.47 28.50 -18.06
C THR A 24 -28.83 27.42 -18.93
N ASP A 25 -27.53 27.53 -19.27
CA ASP A 25 -26.84 26.56 -20.12
C ASP A 25 -26.74 25.19 -19.45
N ARG A 26 -26.69 25.17 -18.11
CA ARG A 26 -26.71 23.94 -17.32
C ARG A 26 -28.12 23.38 -17.14
N TRP A 27 -29.06 24.20 -16.69
CA TRP A 27 -30.35 23.72 -16.20
C TRP A 27 -31.39 23.52 -17.30
N ALA A 28 -31.36 24.34 -18.37
CA ALA A 28 -32.34 24.20 -19.45
C ALA A 28 -32.28 22.83 -20.14
N PRO A 29 -31.11 22.27 -20.54
CA PRO A 29 -31.06 20.95 -21.16
C PRO A 29 -31.61 19.83 -20.27
N PHE A 30 -31.40 19.94 -18.95
CA PHE A 30 -31.93 18.97 -17.98
C PHE A 30 -33.47 19.01 -17.94
N TYR A 31 -34.07 20.19 -17.78
CA TYR A 31 -35.53 20.33 -17.75
C TYR A 31 -36.19 20.09 -19.12
N GLU A 32 -35.49 20.35 -20.22
CA GLU A 32 -35.89 19.95 -21.57
C GLU A 32 -36.01 18.42 -21.68
N SER A 33 -35.01 17.67 -21.21
CA SER A 33 -35.06 16.22 -21.17
C SER A 33 -36.20 15.68 -20.30
N ILE A 34 -36.50 16.35 -19.17
CA ILE A 34 -37.64 16.01 -18.32
C ILE A 34 -38.96 16.25 -19.08
N ALA A 35 -39.10 17.39 -19.74
CA ALA A 35 -40.29 17.73 -20.52
C ALA A 35 -40.53 16.73 -21.66
N ASP A 36 -39.49 16.37 -22.42
CA ASP A 36 -39.54 15.34 -23.45
C ASP A 36 -40.09 14.03 -22.88
N LYS A 37 -39.52 13.58 -21.76
CA LYS A 37 -39.93 12.30 -21.16
C LYS A 37 -41.35 12.32 -20.61
N ILE A 38 -41.79 13.43 -20.01
CA ILE A 38 -43.17 13.60 -19.55
C ILE A 38 -44.14 13.56 -20.73
N ILE A 39 -43.82 14.22 -21.84
CA ILE A 39 -44.68 14.24 -23.03
C ILE A 39 -44.74 12.85 -23.67
N ASP A 40 -43.60 12.19 -23.84
CA ASP A 40 -43.51 10.86 -24.45
C ASP A 40 -44.29 9.80 -23.67
N THR A 41 -44.34 9.91 -22.35
CA THR A 41 -44.89 8.85 -21.48
C THR A 41 -46.29 9.14 -20.96
N LEU A 42 -46.64 10.42 -20.75
CA LEU A 42 -47.93 10.83 -20.17
C LEU A 42 -48.77 11.69 -21.11
N ASN A 43 -48.13 12.37 -22.09
CA ASN A 43 -48.76 13.29 -23.05
C ASN A 43 -49.81 14.24 -22.43
N PRO A 44 -49.48 15.00 -21.36
CA PRO A 44 -50.44 15.87 -20.70
C PRO A 44 -50.73 17.11 -21.56
N SER A 45 -51.97 17.59 -21.56
CA SER A 45 -52.32 18.86 -22.24
C SER A 45 -52.12 20.06 -21.31
N LYS A 46 -52.46 19.93 -20.02
CA LYS A 46 -52.30 20.97 -18.99
C LYS A 46 -51.43 20.51 -17.83
N VAL A 47 -50.38 21.27 -17.55
CA VAL A 47 -49.42 20.98 -16.47
C VAL A 47 -49.28 22.16 -15.53
N LEU A 48 -49.21 21.90 -14.22
CA LEU A 48 -48.78 22.89 -13.24
C LEU A 48 -47.51 22.40 -12.56
N ASP A 49 -46.48 23.25 -12.56
CA ASP A 49 -45.25 23.05 -11.83
C ASP A 49 -45.28 23.86 -10.52
N VAL A 50 -45.28 23.15 -9.40
CA VAL A 50 -45.38 23.72 -8.04
C VAL A 50 -43.98 23.78 -7.45
N GLY A 51 -43.53 25.01 -7.14
CA GLY A 51 -42.12 25.31 -6.85
C GLY A 51 -41.30 25.47 -8.12
N CYS A 52 -41.84 26.17 -9.12
CA CYS A 52 -41.25 26.22 -10.46
C CYS A 52 -39.94 27.01 -10.54
N ALA A 53 -39.51 27.67 -9.46
CA ALA A 53 -38.33 28.51 -9.41
C ALA A 53 -38.31 29.54 -10.56
N VAL A 54 -37.29 29.50 -11.42
CA VAL A 54 -37.16 30.39 -12.59
C VAL A 54 -37.90 29.88 -13.83
N GLY A 55 -38.69 28.81 -13.70
CA GLY A 55 -39.64 28.34 -14.70
C GLY A 55 -39.05 27.50 -15.83
N TYR A 56 -37.90 26.84 -15.64
CA TYR A 56 -37.27 26.03 -16.69
C TYR A 56 -38.18 24.92 -17.23
N LEU A 57 -38.84 24.15 -16.35
CA LEU A 57 -39.74 23.08 -16.77
C LEU A 57 -40.98 23.65 -17.49
N VAL A 58 -41.52 24.77 -17.00
CA VAL A 58 -42.64 25.46 -17.63
C VAL A 58 -42.26 25.92 -19.04
N ALA A 59 -41.08 26.51 -19.21
CA ALA A 59 -40.56 26.92 -20.52
C ALA A 59 -40.46 25.72 -21.47
N ALA A 60 -39.77 24.66 -21.03
CA ALA A 60 -39.53 23.46 -21.82
C ALA A 60 -40.82 22.77 -22.29
N LEU A 61 -41.84 22.71 -21.41
CA LEU A 61 -43.15 22.15 -21.74
C LEU A 61 -43.92 23.02 -22.74
N ARG A 62 -43.90 24.36 -22.56
CA ARG A 62 -44.58 25.29 -23.48
C ARG A 62 -43.95 25.32 -24.86
N ASP A 63 -42.63 25.22 -24.95
CA ASP A 63 -41.91 25.13 -26.23
C ASP A 63 -42.31 23.89 -27.04
N ARG A 64 -42.84 22.86 -26.35
CA ARG A 64 -43.37 21.63 -26.93
C ARG A 64 -44.90 21.62 -27.08
N GLY A 65 -45.54 22.78 -26.87
CA GLY A 65 -46.98 22.96 -27.09
C GLY A 65 -47.88 22.55 -25.93
N VAL A 66 -47.33 22.23 -24.75
CA VAL A 66 -48.12 21.94 -23.55
C VAL A 66 -48.57 23.23 -22.88
N GLU A 67 -49.82 23.27 -22.42
CA GLU A 67 -50.36 24.40 -21.65
C GLU A 67 -49.85 24.33 -20.20
N ALA A 68 -48.59 24.74 -20.00
CA ALA A 68 -47.93 24.68 -18.70
C ALA A 68 -47.98 26.02 -17.93
N TYR A 69 -48.07 25.90 -16.61
CA TYR A 69 -48.12 26.99 -15.64
C TYR A 69 -47.14 26.73 -14.50
N GLY A 70 -46.68 27.78 -13.84
CA GLY A 70 -45.77 27.69 -12.69
C GLY A 70 -46.22 28.54 -11.50
N ILE A 71 -45.99 28.04 -10.29
CA ILE A 71 -46.06 28.86 -9.08
C ILE A 71 -44.80 28.69 -8.24
N ASP A 72 -44.33 29.78 -7.66
CA ASP A 72 -43.24 29.79 -6.69
C ASP A 72 -43.49 30.87 -5.63
N VAL A 73 -43.00 30.70 -4.40
CA VAL A 73 -43.11 31.71 -3.33
C VAL A 73 -42.13 32.87 -3.51
N SER A 74 -41.08 32.68 -4.31
CA SER A 74 -40.02 33.66 -4.53
C SER A 74 -40.40 34.69 -5.59
N GLU A 75 -40.55 35.95 -5.19
CA GLU A 75 -40.63 37.08 -6.12
C GLU A 75 -39.41 37.17 -7.03
N PHE A 76 -38.22 36.87 -6.49
CA PHE A 76 -36.99 36.89 -7.25
C PHE A 76 -36.99 35.83 -8.34
N ALA A 77 -37.33 34.58 -8.02
CA ALA A 77 -37.31 33.50 -9.00
C ALA A 77 -38.27 33.77 -10.16
N ILE A 78 -39.49 34.21 -9.85
CA ILE A 78 -40.51 34.57 -10.85
C ILE A 78 -40.06 35.76 -11.70
N SER A 79 -39.30 36.72 -11.14
CA SER A 79 -38.72 37.83 -11.91
C SER A 79 -37.68 37.38 -12.95
N LYS A 80 -37.10 36.18 -12.78
CA LYS A 80 -36.10 35.60 -13.69
C LYS A 80 -36.71 34.65 -14.73
N VAL A 81 -38.02 34.40 -14.67
CA VAL A 81 -38.73 33.62 -15.69
C VAL A 81 -38.59 34.29 -17.07
N ARG A 82 -38.40 33.44 -18.09
CA ARG A 82 -38.31 33.83 -19.51
C ARG A 82 -39.49 34.74 -19.90
N GLU A 83 -39.20 35.82 -20.61
CA GLU A 83 -40.13 36.94 -20.80
C GLU A 83 -41.47 36.54 -21.44
N ASP A 84 -41.43 35.73 -22.48
CA ASP A 84 -42.59 35.29 -23.27
C ASP A 84 -43.56 34.40 -22.47
N ILE A 85 -43.07 33.68 -21.46
CA ILE A 85 -43.89 32.80 -20.62
C ILE A 85 -44.21 33.40 -19.25
N ARG A 86 -43.69 34.58 -18.89
CA ARG A 86 -43.82 35.14 -17.54
C ARG A 86 -45.27 35.27 -17.07
N GLN A 87 -46.21 35.54 -17.98
CA GLN A 87 -47.65 35.59 -17.68
C GLN A 87 -48.26 34.27 -17.17
N TYR A 88 -47.57 33.14 -17.38
CA TYR A 88 -47.99 31.79 -16.95
C TYR A 88 -47.31 31.34 -15.65
N CYS A 89 -46.40 32.15 -15.09
CA CYS A 89 -45.75 31.90 -13.80
C CYS A 89 -46.16 32.98 -12.79
N LYS A 90 -46.55 32.60 -11.57
CA LYS A 90 -47.00 33.55 -10.55
C LYS A 90 -46.29 33.36 -9.22
N VAL A 91 -46.02 34.48 -8.55
CA VAL A 91 -45.63 34.48 -7.13
C VAL A 91 -46.84 34.05 -6.32
N HIS A 92 -46.82 32.83 -5.77
CA HIS A 92 -47.94 32.26 -5.03
C HIS A 92 -47.50 31.14 -4.09
N SER A 93 -48.12 31.06 -2.92
CA SER A 93 -47.89 29.96 -1.98
C SER A 93 -48.65 28.71 -2.38
N ALA A 94 -47.95 27.59 -2.48
CA ALA A 94 -48.55 26.28 -2.73
C ALA A 94 -49.42 25.76 -1.56
N LEU A 95 -49.39 26.44 -0.40
CA LEU A 95 -50.22 26.14 0.76
C LEU A 95 -51.64 26.74 0.65
N GLU A 96 -51.87 27.63 -0.31
CA GLU A 96 -53.13 28.35 -0.52
C GLU A 96 -53.81 27.89 -1.81
N PRO A 97 -55.14 28.05 -1.95
CA PRO A 97 -55.84 27.78 -3.21
C PRO A 97 -55.17 28.50 -4.40
N PHE A 98 -55.05 27.82 -5.53
CA PHE A 98 -54.27 28.33 -6.66
C PHE A 98 -54.84 29.63 -7.26
N PRO A 99 -53.99 30.48 -7.88
CA PRO A 99 -54.36 31.82 -8.29
C PRO A 99 -55.62 31.89 -9.17
N LYS A 100 -56.45 32.91 -8.95
CA LYS A 100 -57.55 33.23 -9.87
C LYS A 100 -56.96 33.50 -11.28
N GLY A 101 -57.56 32.88 -12.29
CA GLY A 101 -57.11 32.94 -13.69
C GLY A 101 -56.19 31.79 -14.14
N PHE A 102 -55.79 30.89 -13.24
CA PHE A 102 -55.20 29.60 -13.61
C PHE A 102 -56.29 28.53 -13.79
N PRO A 103 -56.03 27.44 -14.53
CA PRO A 103 -56.96 26.32 -14.64
C PRO A 103 -57.33 25.73 -13.27
N GLN A 104 -58.58 25.25 -13.15
CA GLN A 104 -59.08 24.60 -11.94
C GLN A 104 -58.73 23.11 -11.86
N ILE A 105 -58.34 22.49 -12.98
CA ILE A 105 -57.91 21.09 -13.04
C ILE A 105 -56.77 20.96 -14.06
N TYR A 106 -55.74 20.22 -13.70
CA TYR A 106 -54.57 19.88 -14.51
C TYR A 106 -54.50 18.38 -14.77
N ASP A 107 -53.97 18.01 -15.92
CA ASP A 107 -53.75 16.60 -16.27
C ASP A 107 -52.58 16.02 -15.46
N LEU A 108 -51.60 16.86 -15.14
CA LEU A 108 -50.43 16.54 -14.33
C LEU A 108 -50.03 17.75 -13.46
N ILE A 109 -49.67 17.49 -12.20
CA ILE A 109 -48.94 18.45 -11.36
C ILE A 109 -47.55 17.88 -11.09
N THR A 110 -46.51 18.71 -11.25
CA THR A 110 -45.14 18.38 -10.82
C THR A 110 -44.83 19.16 -9.55
N THR A 111 -44.14 18.51 -8.61
CA THR A 111 -43.54 19.18 -7.45
C THR A 111 -42.23 18.48 -7.14
N ILE A 112 -41.14 19.13 -7.52
CA ILE A 112 -39.80 18.54 -7.58
C ILE A 112 -38.94 19.29 -6.58
N GLU A 113 -38.46 18.58 -5.56
CA GLU A 113 -37.61 19.12 -4.49
C GLU A 113 -38.21 20.38 -3.81
N VAL A 114 -39.44 20.26 -3.30
CA VAL A 114 -40.17 21.35 -2.61
C VAL A 114 -40.60 20.98 -1.21
N ALA A 115 -40.96 19.71 -0.97
CA ALA A 115 -41.63 19.33 0.27
C ALA A 115 -40.68 19.26 1.48
N GLU A 116 -39.40 18.99 1.22
CA GLU A 116 -38.29 19.02 2.18
C GLU A 116 -38.04 20.43 2.72
N HIS A 117 -38.36 21.45 1.91
CA HIS A 117 -38.21 22.86 2.22
C HIS A 117 -39.34 23.45 3.07
N LEU A 118 -40.35 22.64 3.39
CA LEU A 118 -41.51 23.02 4.19
C LEU A 118 -41.43 22.35 5.56
N TYR A 119 -41.91 23.01 6.61
CA TYR A 119 -42.14 22.29 7.87
C TYR A 119 -43.18 21.18 7.67
N GLU A 120 -43.14 20.16 8.54
CA GLU A 120 -44.00 18.97 8.41
C GLU A 120 -45.48 19.30 8.20
N SER A 121 -46.03 20.22 8.98
CA SER A 121 -47.44 20.64 8.87
C SER A 121 -47.76 21.32 7.54
N ASP A 122 -46.80 22.08 7.00
CA ASP A 122 -46.95 22.79 5.74
C ASP A 122 -46.79 21.83 4.55
N GLY A 123 -45.91 20.83 4.64
CA GLY A 123 -45.81 19.74 3.66
C GLY A 123 -47.10 18.92 3.55
N ILE A 124 -47.79 18.67 4.67
CA ILE A 124 -49.12 18.04 4.67
C ILE A 124 -50.14 18.92 3.94
N ARG A 125 -50.15 20.23 4.24
CA ARG A 125 -51.04 21.21 3.59
C ARG A 125 -50.79 21.33 2.09
N LEU A 126 -49.53 21.34 1.67
CA LEU A 126 -49.13 21.28 0.26
C LEU A 126 -49.80 20.09 -0.43
N ILE A 127 -49.62 18.87 0.12
CA ILE A 127 -50.19 17.64 -0.44
C ILE A 127 -51.72 17.72 -0.52
N GLU A 128 -52.38 18.11 0.57
CA GLU A 128 -53.84 18.27 0.61
C GLU A 128 -54.34 19.27 -0.45
N ASN A 129 -53.56 20.32 -0.72
CA ASN A 129 -53.93 21.33 -1.70
C ASN A 129 -53.74 20.81 -3.13
N ILE A 130 -52.56 20.32 -3.50
CA ILE A 130 -52.27 19.85 -4.88
C ILE A 130 -53.17 18.67 -5.28
N CYS A 131 -53.53 17.78 -4.34
CA CYS A 131 -54.41 16.63 -4.57
C CYS A 131 -55.87 17.01 -4.96
N LYS A 132 -56.26 18.28 -4.82
CA LYS A 132 -57.58 18.80 -5.24
C LYS A 132 -57.64 19.11 -6.74
N TYR A 133 -56.50 19.45 -7.34
CA TYR A 133 -56.45 20.03 -8.69
C TYR A 133 -56.00 19.04 -9.77
N THR A 134 -55.72 17.79 -9.44
CA THR A 134 -55.30 16.78 -10.42
C THR A 134 -55.64 15.36 -9.99
N LYS A 135 -55.40 14.41 -10.90
CA LYS A 135 -55.37 12.97 -10.63
C LYS A 135 -53.97 12.38 -10.76
N ASN A 136 -53.00 13.11 -11.31
CA ASN A 136 -51.64 12.62 -11.51
C ASN A 136 -50.64 13.64 -10.96
N ILE A 137 -49.73 13.17 -10.12
CA ILE A 137 -48.70 14.01 -9.50
C ILE A 137 -47.35 13.32 -9.70
N ILE A 138 -46.38 14.02 -10.25
CA ILE A 138 -44.98 13.62 -10.12
C ILE A 138 -44.40 14.40 -8.93
N PHE A 139 -43.85 13.65 -7.99
CA PHE A 139 -43.35 14.16 -6.71
C PHE A 139 -41.91 13.70 -6.51
N SER A 140 -41.03 14.60 -6.10
CA SER A 140 -39.73 14.25 -5.53
C SER A 140 -39.44 15.11 -4.30
N SER A 141 -38.73 14.51 -3.35
CA SER A 141 -38.25 15.19 -2.15
C SER A 141 -37.06 14.41 -1.61
N SER A 142 -35.92 15.07 -1.45
CA SER A 142 -34.66 14.44 -1.05
C SER A 142 -34.79 13.67 0.29
N PRO A 143 -34.51 12.34 0.32
CA PRO A 143 -34.76 11.51 1.51
C PRO A 143 -33.64 11.52 2.55
N ASP A 144 -32.41 11.90 2.16
CA ASP A 144 -31.21 11.75 2.99
C ASP A 144 -30.41 13.06 3.17
N ASP A 145 -30.82 14.16 2.52
CA ASP A 145 -30.09 15.44 2.57
C ASP A 145 -30.46 16.27 3.81
N ILE A 146 -30.13 15.72 4.99
CA ILE A 146 -30.35 16.36 6.31
C ILE A 146 -29.38 17.51 6.58
N THR A 147 -28.36 17.71 5.74
CA THR A 147 -27.30 18.70 5.96
C THR A 147 -27.58 20.05 5.34
N GLU A 148 -28.47 20.12 4.35
CA GLU A 148 -28.87 21.37 3.71
C GLU A 148 -29.75 22.20 4.64
N LYS A 149 -29.42 23.48 4.82
CA LYS A 149 -29.96 24.33 5.90
C LYS A 149 -31.41 24.76 5.67
N THR A 150 -31.88 24.70 4.44
CA THR A 150 -33.25 24.99 4.03
C THR A 150 -34.11 23.74 3.97
N HIS A 151 -33.57 22.54 4.20
CA HIS A 151 -34.33 21.31 4.36
C HIS A 151 -34.83 21.16 5.81
N TYR A 152 -36.12 21.38 6.02
CA TYR A 152 -36.79 21.26 7.33
C TYR A 152 -37.52 19.94 7.53
N ASN A 153 -37.89 19.23 6.45
CA ASN A 153 -38.72 18.03 6.51
C ASN A 153 -38.22 16.95 5.55
N VAL A 154 -36.97 16.55 5.75
CA VAL A 154 -36.33 15.42 5.06
C VAL A 154 -36.99 14.12 5.52
N GLN A 155 -37.62 13.40 4.60
CA GLN A 155 -38.41 12.21 4.90
C GLN A 155 -38.27 11.15 3.82
N GLN A 156 -38.36 9.88 4.23
CA GLN A 156 -38.30 8.72 3.34
C GLN A 156 -39.56 8.59 2.47
N ALA A 157 -39.46 7.85 1.36
CA ALA A 157 -40.53 7.73 0.37
C ALA A 157 -41.85 7.18 0.95
N GLU A 158 -41.79 6.25 1.91
CA GLU A 158 -42.96 5.68 2.58
C GLU A 158 -43.73 6.70 3.42
N TYR A 159 -43.05 7.71 3.97
CA TYR A 159 -43.69 8.80 4.69
C TYR A 159 -44.57 9.60 3.74
N TRP A 160 -44.03 10.02 2.61
CA TRP A 160 -44.76 10.79 1.60
C TRP A 160 -45.91 9.99 1.00
N ALA A 161 -45.66 8.73 0.65
CA ALA A 161 -46.68 7.83 0.15
C ALA A 161 -47.86 7.70 1.12
N LYS A 162 -47.60 7.62 2.43
CA LYS A 162 -48.64 7.61 3.46
C LYS A 162 -49.46 8.90 3.50
N LYS A 163 -48.87 10.07 3.25
CA LYS A 163 -49.61 11.36 3.21
C LYS A 163 -50.46 11.48 1.95
N PHE A 164 -49.94 11.07 0.79
CA PHE A 164 -50.71 11.01 -0.46
C PHE A 164 -51.87 10.00 -0.36
N ALA A 165 -51.65 8.86 0.29
CA ALA A 165 -52.68 7.84 0.50
C ALA A 165 -53.93 8.37 1.22
N LYS A 166 -53.75 9.26 2.21
CA LYS A 166 -54.86 9.93 2.92
C LYS A 166 -55.73 10.82 2.01
N ASN A 167 -55.19 11.25 0.87
CA ASN A 167 -55.88 12.08 -0.12
C ASN A 167 -56.40 11.26 -1.33
N GLY A 168 -56.37 9.92 -1.24
CA GLY A 168 -56.84 9.03 -2.29
C GLY A 168 -55.83 8.79 -3.42
N PHE A 169 -54.55 9.06 -3.19
CA PHE A 169 -53.48 8.84 -4.15
C PHE A 169 -52.60 7.65 -3.77
N THR A 170 -52.23 6.82 -4.74
CA THR A 170 -51.29 5.70 -4.55
C THR A 170 -50.09 5.86 -5.47
N LYS A 171 -48.91 5.39 -5.04
CA LYS A 171 -47.73 5.33 -5.89
C LYS A 171 -48.00 4.41 -7.09
N ASP A 172 -47.72 4.88 -8.29
CA ASP A 172 -47.70 4.02 -9.48
C ASP A 172 -46.38 3.23 -9.50
N LEU A 173 -46.47 1.91 -9.32
CA LEU A 173 -45.31 1.02 -9.28
C LEU A 173 -44.75 0.66 -10.67
N THR A 174 -45.44 1.10 -11.73
CA THR A 174 -45.10 0.78 -13.12
C THR A 174 -44.51 1.97 -13.87
N TYR A 175 -44.68 3.19 -13.36
CA TYR A 175 -44.11 4.39 -13.92
C TYR A 175 -42.77 4.73 -13.23
N ASP A 176 -41.69 4.71 -14.00
CA ASP A 176 -40.36 5.08 -13.53
C ASP A 176 -40.11 6.57 -13.76
N ALA A 177 -40.08 7.34 -12.67
CA ALA A 177 -39.80 8.77 -12.68
C ALA A 177 -38.32 9.11 -12.38
N ALA A 178 -37.43 8.11 -12.31
CA ALA A 178 -36.03 8.30 -11.92
C ALA A 178 -35.22 9.21 -12.86
N PHE A 179 -35.74 9.49 -14.06
CA PHE A 179 -35.17 10.47 -14.99
C PHE A 179 -35.22 11.92 -14.47
N ILE A 180 -35.99 12.20 -13.43
CA ILE A 180 -36.01 13.49 -12.72
C ILE A 180 -35.01 13.45 -11.57
N ALA A 181 -35.20 12.50 -10.65
CA ALA A 181 -34.32 12.25 -9.52
C ALA A 181 -34.52 10.79 -9.05
N PRO A 182 -33.52 10.14 -8.43
CA PRO A 182 -33.64 8.75 -8.00
C PRO A 182 -34.86 8.46 -7.11
N GLN A 183 -35.24 9.42 -6.27
CA GLN A 183 -36.39 9.37 -5.37
C GLN A 183 -37.74 9.78 -6.00
N ALA A 184 -37.75 10.24 -7.25
CA ALA A 184 -38.96 10.74 -7.88
C ALA A 184 -39.99 9.62 -8.10
N VAL A 185 -41.25 9.93 -7.86
CA VAL A 185 -42.36 8.98 -7.95
C VAL A 185 -43.59 9.62 -8.58
N MET A 186 -44.41 8.81 -9.25
CA MET A 186 -45.73 9.22 -9.71
C MET A 186 -46.80 8.75 -8.72
N PHE A 187 -47.63 9.67 -8.25
CA PHE A 187 -48.83 9.40 -7.46
C PHE A 187 -50.06 9.58 -8.33
N VAL A 188 -50.97 8.60 -8.30
CA VAL A 188 -52.19 8.61 -9.10
C VAL A 188 -53.42 8.46 -8.21
N LYS A 189 -54.45 9.27 -8.47
CA LYS A 189 -55.75 9.21 -7.80
C LYS A 189 -56.56 8.05 -8.38
N ARG A 190 -56.74 6.99 -7.59
CA ARG A 190 -57.47 5.78 -7.98
C ARG A 190 -58.37 5.31 -6.84
N GLU A 191 -59.48 4.67 -7.16
CA GLU A 191 -60.26 3.95 -6.15
C GLU A 191 -59.48 2.70 -5.72
N TYR A 192 -59.34 2.52 -4.40
CA TYR A 192 -58.62 1.41 -3.80
C TYR A 192 -59.38 0.10 -4.05
N LYS A 193 -58.90 -0.71 -5.00
CA LYS A 193 -59.26 -2.12 -5.07
C LYS A 193 -58.02 -2.96 -4.76
N ALA A 194 -58.12 -3.79 -3.72
CA ALA A 194 -56.98 -4.55 -3.20
C ALA A 194 -56.41 -5.54 -4.21
N ASP A 195 -57.27 -6.11 -5.07
CA ASP A 195 -56.90 -7.02 -6.15
C ASP A 195 -55.91 -6.39 -7.14
N ARG A 196 -56.21 -5.20 -7.66
CA ARG A 196 -55.33 -4.50 -8.61
C ARG A 196 -54.01 -4.06 -7.97
N LEU A 197 -54.05 -3.62 -6.72
CA LEU A 197 -52.86 -3.23 -5.99
C LEU A 197 -51.90 -4.42 -5.82
N ILE A 198 -52.43 -5.58 -5.41
CA ILE A 198 -51.65 -6.81 -5.27
C ILE A 198 -51.07 -7.24 -6.62
N GLU A 199 -51.84 -7.16 -7.71
CA GLU A 199 -51.35 -7.46 -9.06
C GLU A 199 -50.15 -6.57 -9.45
N ASP A 200 -50.25 -5.26 -9.21
CA ASP A 200 -49.18 -4.32 -9.51
C ASP A 200 -47.93 -4.61 -8.66
N TYR A 201 -48.09 -4.94 -7.36
CA TYR A 201 -46.97 -5.36 -6.51
C TYR A 201 -46.28 -6.63 -7.01
N GLU A 202 -47.04 -7.70 -7.29
CA GLU A 202 -46.49 -8.97 -7.78
C GLU A 202 -45.80 -8.80 -9.14
N ARG A 203 -46.37 -7.97 -10.02
CA ARG A 203 -45.77 -7.61 -11.30
C ARG A 203 -44.43 -6.90 -11.12
N THR A 204 -44.36 -5.90 -10.25
CA THR A 204 -43.11 -5.17 -9.97
C THR A 204 -42.06 -6.09 -9.33
N ILE A 205 -42.43 -6.93 -8.36
CA ILE A 205 -41.52 -7.93 -7.75
C ILE A 205 -40.94 -8.86 -8.82
N ARG A 206 -41.78 -9.35 -9.74
CA ARG A 206 -41.33 -10.21 -10.84
C ARG A 206 -40.32 -9.52 -11.76
N ILE A 207 -40.57 -8.26 -12.13
CA ILE A 207 -39.66 -7.47 -12.98
C ILE A 207 -38.32 -7.24 -12.26
N LEU A 208 -38.34 -6.85 -10.99
CA LEU A 208 -37.13 -6.63 -10.18
C LEU A 208 -36.29 -7.91 -10.05
N LYS A 209 -36.92 -9.05 -9.75
CA LYS A 209 -36.22 -10.35 -9.70
C LYS A 209 -35.57 -10.71 -11.03
N GLN A 210 -36.24 -10.43 -12.14
CA GLN A 210 -35.69 -10.68 -13.47
C GLN A 210 -34.49 -9.78 -13.77
N GLN A 211 -34.56 -8.49 -13.43
CA GLN A 211 -33.45 -7.55 -13.59
C GLN A 211 -32.24 -7.98 -12.75
N MET A 212 -32.45 -8.35 -11.48
CA MET A 212 -31.38 -8.87 -10.61
C MET A 212 -30.69 -10.10 -11.21
N HIS A 213 -31.45 -11.05 -11.75
CA HIS A 213 -30.87 -12.23 -12.41
C HIS A 213 -30.07 -11.87 -13.67
N ILE A 214 -30.54 -10.91 -14.47
CA ILE A 214 -29.82 -10.44 -15.65
C ILE A 214 -28.51 -9.75 -15.25
N GLU A 215 -28.52 -8.91 -14.21
CA GLU A 215 -27.31 -8.27 -13.68
C GLU A 215 -26.33 -9.30 -13.11
N GLU A 216 -26.82 -10.29 -12.37
CA GLU A 216 -25.99 -11.37 -11.85
C GLU A 216 -25.31 -12.14 -13.00
N PHE A 217 -26.03 -12.41 -14.09
CA PHE A 217 -25.47 -13.06 -15.27
C PHE A 217 -24.42 -12.19 -15.97
N LYS A 218 -24.68 -10.89 -16.15
CA LYS A 218 -23.72 -9.94 -16.72
C LYS A 218 -22.45 -9.84 -15.87
N ASN A 219 -22.59 -9.75 -14.55
CA ASN A 219 -21.47 -9.69 -13.62
C ASN A 219 -20.63 -10.96 -13.68
N LYS A 220 -21.27 -12.14 -13.73
CA LYS A 220 -20.58 -13.42 -13.93
C LYS A 220 -19.80 -13.47 -15.24
N ALA A 221 -20.39 -13.03 -16.34
CA ALA A 221 -19.70 -12.96 -17.63
C ALA A 221 -18.48 -12.02 -17.58
N GLN A 222 -18.64 -10.85 -16.97
CA GLN A 222 -17.56 -9.87 -16.83
C GLN A 222 -16.41 -10.40 -15.96
N ILE A 223 -16.71 -11.15 -14.89
CA ILE A 223 -15.70 -11.82 -14.06
C ILE A 223 -14.89 -12.84 -14.87
N VAL A 224 -15.54 -13.60 -15.76
CA VAL A 224 -14.85 -14.56 -16.63
C VAL A 224 -13.90 -13.85 -17.60
N ASP A 225 -14.33 -12.74 -18.21
CA ASP A 225 -13.50 -11.94 -19.10
C ASP A 225 -12.29 -11.32 -18.37
N LEU A 226 -12.53 -10.78 -17.16
CA LEU A 226 -11.49 -10.25 -16.29
C LEU A 226 -10.47 -11.33 -15.90
N ASN A 227 -10.92 -12.51 -15.50
CA ASN A 227 -10.03 -13.63 -15.16
C ASN A 227 -9.19 -14.08 -16.36
N THR A 228 -9.77 -14.07 -17.56
CA THR A 228 -9.04 -14.38 -18.80
C THR A 228 -7.96 -13.33 -19.07
N LEU A 229 -8.27 -12.05 -18.86
CA LEU A 229 -7.31 -10.95 -19.01
C LEU A 229 -6.18 -11.05 -17.97
N VAL A 230 -6.50 -11.33 -16.71
CA VAL A 230 -5.51 -11.54 -15.63
C VAL A 230 -4.57 -12.68 -16.01
N SER A 231 -5.10 -13.84 -16.41
CA SER A 231 -4.27 -14.97 -16.84
C SER A 231 -3.36 -14.62 -18.03
N SER A 232 -3.82 -13.78 -18.96
CA SER A 232 -2.99 -13.31 -20.08
C SER A 232 -1.85 -12.40 -19.61
N ARG A 233 -2.10 -11.55 -18.61
CA ARG A 233 -1.10 -10.67 -18.01
C ARG A 233 -0.08 -11.44 -17.17
N ASP A 234 -0.51 -12.43 -16.41
CA ASP A 234 0.39 -13.30 -15.64
C ASP A 234 1.39 -14.01 -16.56
N LYS A 235 0.94 -14.46 -17.75
CA LYS A 235 1.84 -15.01 -18.78
C LYS A 235 2.85 -13.99 -19.30
N GLN A 236 2.44 -12.72 -19.46
CA GLN A 236 3.37 -11.66 -19.86
C GLN A 236 4.37 -11.34 -18.76
N ILE A 237 3.94 -11.30 -17.50
CA ILE A 237 4.81 -11.08 -16.34
C ILE A 237 5.85 -12.19 -16.25
N ALA A 238 5.43 -13.45 -16.33
CA ALA A 238 6.36 -14.59 -16.31
C ALA A 238 7.41 -14.53 -17.44
N ASN A 239 7.02 -14.07 -18.64
CA ASN A 239 7.97 -13.84 -19.74
C ASN A 239 8.96 -12.70 -19.42
N LEU A 240 8.49 -11.60 -18.84
CA LEU A 240 9.34 -10.48 -18.46
C LEU A 240 10.32 -10.86 -17.34
N GLU A 241 9.89 -11.64 -16.36
CA GLU A 241 10.73 -12.19 -15.29
C GLU A 241 11.83 -13.09 -15.86
N SER A 242 11.50 -13.96 -16.82
CA SER A 242 12.50 -14.79 -17.51
C SER A 242 13.54 -13.94 -18.23
N VAL A 243 13.12 -12.87 -18.91
CA VAL A 243 14.04 -11.95 -19.60
C VAL A 243 14.90 -11.18 -18.60
N SER A 244 14.34 -10.75 -17.47
CA SER A 244 15.09 -10.09 -16.40
C SER A 244 16.16 -11.01 -15.84
N HIS A 245 15.80 -12.27 -15.55
CA HIS A 245 16.73 -13.27 -15.03
C HIS A 245 17.93 -13.52 -15.97
N ASP A 246 17.69 -13.55 -17.29
CA ASP A 246 18.77 -13.68 -18.27
C ASP A 246 19.66 -12.44 -18.35
N LYS A 247 19.10 -11.23 -18.14
CA LYS A 247 19.89 -10.01 -18.03
C LYS A 247 20.75 -9.99 -16.77
N ASP A 248 20.21 -10.41 -15.64
CA ASP A 248 20.95 -10.45 -14.36
C ASP A 248 22.12 -11.43 -14.41
N LYS A 249 21.95 -12.58 -15.08
CA LYS A 249 23.06 -13.50 -15.38
C LYS A 249 24.17 -12.82 -16.17
N ARG A 250 23.82 -12.08 -17.22
CA ARG A 250 24.78 -11.33 -18.04
C ARG A 250 25.49 -10.24 -17.26
N ILE A 251 24.78 -9.52 -16.39
CA ILE A 251 25.36 -8.52 -15.50
C ILE A 251 26.37 -9.18 -14.57
N GLY A 252 26.02 -10.30 -13.94
CA GLY A 252 26.93 -11.05 -13.07
C GLY A 252 28.20 -11.55 -13.78
N GLU A 253 28.08 -11.99 -15.04
CA GLU A 253 29.23 -12.35 -15.88
C GLU A 253 30.14 -11.14 -16.18
N ILE A 254 29.54 -10.00 -16.53
CA ILE A 254 30.27 -8.76 -16.79
C ILE A 254 30.99 -8.27 -15.53
N GLU A 255 30.33 -8.28 -14.37
CA GLU A 255 30.94 -7.91 -13.09
C GLU A 255 32.11 -8.83 -12.72
N LYS A 256 31.99 -10.13 -12.97
CA LYS A 256 33.08 -11.09 -12.75
C LYS A 256 34.28 -10.77 -13.64
N ASN A 257 34.04 -10.48 -14.92
CA ASN A 257 35.09 -10.09 -15.84
C ASN A 257 35.75 -8.77 -15.42
N LEU A 258 34.96 -7.79 -14.97
CA LEU A 258 35.47 -6.52 -14.47
C LEU A 258 36.37 -6.70 -13.25
N ARG A 259 35.99 -7.57 -12.30
CA ARG A 259 36.82 -7.91 -11.13
C ARG A 259 38.16 -8.54 -11.53
N ASN A 260 38.14 -9.46 -12.49
CA ASN A 260 39.38 -10.08 -12.99
C ASN A 260 40.31 -9.03 -13.63
N VAL A 261 39.76 -8.15 -14.47
CA VAL A 261 40.54 -7.06 -15.10
C VAL A 261 41.09 -6.09 -14.06
N GLN A 262 40.31 -5.76 -13.02
CA GLN A 262 40.78 -4.91 -11.91
C GLN A 262 41.93 -5.58 -11.14
N GLN A 263 41.84 -6.88 -10.90
CA GLN A 263 42.92 -7.63 -10.24
C GLN A 263 44.19 -7.64 -11.09
N GLU A 264 44.09 -7.93 -12.38
CA GLU A 264 45.23 -7.86 -13.31
C GLU A 264 45.84 -6.46 -13.32
N ASN A 265 45.01 -5.41 -13.36
CA ASN A 265 45.48 -4.03 -13.34
C ASN A 265 46.23 -3.68 -12.06
N ASN A 266 45.77 -4.16 -10.90
CA ASN A 266 46.47 -3.98 -9.63
C ASN A 266 47.83 -4.70 -9.64
N GLU A 267 47.91 -5.91 -10.20
CA GLU A 267 49.19 -6.62 -10.35
C GLU A 267 50.16 -5.87 -11.27
N TYR A 268 49.66 -5.25 -12.35
CA TYR A 268 50.49 -4.38 -13.20
C TYR A 268 50.98 -3.14 -12.46
N VAL A 269 50.12 -2.49 -11.66
CA VAL A 269 50.50 -1.33 -10.84
C VAL A 269 51.59 -1.70 -9.83
N ASP A 270 51.45 -2.82 -9.13
CA ASP A 270 52.47 -3.32 -8.19
C ASP A 270 53.81 -3.61 -8.88
N ASN A 271 53.77 -4.16 -10.09
CA ASN A 271 54.97 -4.40 -10.89
C ASN A 271 55.64 -3.09 -11.33
N ILE A 272 54.86 -2.07 -11.70
CA ILE A 272 55.38 -0.75 -12.04
C ILE A 272 56.06 -0.11 -10.81
N ILE A 273 55.45 -0.20 -9.63
CA ILE A 273 56.04 0.31 -8.38
C ILE A 273 57.38 -0.37 -8.09
N LYS A 274 57.44 -1.70 -8.23
CA LYS A 274 58.69 -2.46 -8.04
C LYS A 274 59.77 -2.06 -9.05
N LEU A 275 59.40 -1.92 -10.33
CA LEU A 275 60.33 -1.46 -11.36
C LEU A 275 60.86 -0.06 -11.06
N GLN A 276 59.99 0.85 -10.61
CA GLN A 276 60.38 2.22 -10.26
C GLN A 276 61.41 2.21 -9.10
N ALA A 277 61.17 1.41 -8.06
CA ALA A 277 62.11 1.25 -6.96
C ALA A 277 63.48 0.71 -7.42
N SER A 278 63.49 -0.26 -8.34
CA SER A 278 64.74 -0.75 -8.94
C SER A 278 65.45 0.29 -9.81
N ILE A 279 64.71 1.14 -10.53
CA ILE A 279 65.27 2.25 -11.31
C ILE A 279 65.89 3.31 -10.37
N ASP A 280 65.27 3.57 -9.23
CA ASP A 280 65.78 4.52 -8.24
C ASP A 280 67.06 3.99 -7.57
N GLU A 281 67.09 2.70 -7.18
CA GLU A 281 68.31 2.03 -6.70
C GLU A 281 69.43 2.04 -7.74
N PHE A 282 69.09 1.79 -9.02
CA PHE A 282 70.06 1.82 -10.10
C PHE A 282 70.59 3.25 -10.35
N SER A 283 69.72 4.26 -10.28
CA SER A 283 70.12 5.67 -10.40
C SER A 283 71.02 6.11 -9.23
N HIS A 284 70.73 5.65 -8.02
CA HIS A 284 71.57 5.88 -6.85
C HIS A 284 72.95 5.20 -6.99
N SER A 285 72.95 3.93 -7.41
CA SER A 285 74.18 3.17 -7.68
C SER A 285 75.00 3.81 -8.80
N SER A 286 74.35 4.31 -9.85
CA SER A 286 75.02 5.01 -10.96
C SER A 286 75.61 6.36 -10.53
N LYS A 287 75.00 7.07 -9.57
CA LYS A 287 75.59 8.27 -8.96
C LYS A 287 76.86 7.92 -8.17
N LEU A 288 76.80 6.91 -7.31
CA LEU A 288 77.95 6.42 -6.54
C LEU A 288 79.07 5.94 -7.47
N LEU A 289 78.72 5.21 -8.53
CA LEU A 289 79.69 4.75 -9.53
C LEU A 289 80.30 5.91 -10.32
N ASN A 290 79.55 6.98 -10.62
CA ASN A 290 80.10 8.17 -11.27
C ASN A 290 81.09 8.90 -10.34
N GLU A 291 80.82 8.97 -9.03
CA GLU A 291 81.76 9.48 -8.03
C GLU A 291 83.03 8.62 -7.96
N ASP A 292 82.88 7.29 -8.02
CA ASP A 292 84.01 6.36 -8.06
C ASP A 292 84.76 6.39 -9.40
N ILE A 293 84.10 6.62 -10.54
CA ILE A 293 84.76 6.81 -11.84
C ILE A 293 85.58 8.10 -11.82
N ILE A 294 85.11 9.17 -11.19
CA ILE A 294 85.90 10.40 -10.99
C ILE A 294 87.15 10.09 -10.15
N ARG A 295 87.03 9.28 -9.08
CA ARG A 295 88.20 8.80 -8.29
C ARG A 295 89.13 7.90 -9.10
N TRP A 296 88.59 6.96 -9.86
CA TRP A 296 89.35 6.02 -10.69
C TRP A 296 89.97 6.69 -11.91
N GLN A 297 89.40 7.75 -12.47
CA GLN A 297 90.04 8.55 -13.51
C GLN A 297 91.23 9.33 -12.96
N SER A 298 91.14 9.81 -11.71
CA SER A 298 92.29 10.37 -10.99
C SER A 298 93.37 9.30 -10.76
N ALA A 299 93.00 8.10 -10.32
CA ALA A 299 93.94 6.98 -10.08
C ALA A 299 94.48 6.33 -11.38
N HIS A 300 93.71 6.33 -12.48
CA HIS A 300 94.14 5.78 -13.77
C HIS A 300 95.09 6.73 -14.50
N LYS A 301 95.01 8.04 -14.23
CA LYS A 301 96.04 9.01 -14.63
C LYS A 301 97.39 8.69 -13.98
N ASP A 302 97.38 8.13 -12.76
CA ASP A 302 98.59 7.69 -12.04
C ASP A 302 99.04 6.25 -12.43
N ILE A 303 98.16 5.41 -12.97
CA ILE A 303 98.44 4.00 -13.33
C ILE A 303 98.70 3.77 -14.84
N SER A 304 98.39 4.73 -15.72
CA SER A 304 98.56 4.59 -17.18
C SER A 304 100.02 4.48 -17.70
N ASN A 305 101.00 4.45 -16.80
CA ASN A 305 102.42 4.22 -17.12
C ASN A 305 102.94 2.79 -16.83
N SER A 306 102.08 1.77 -16.63
CA SER A 306 102.54 0.40 -16.29
C SER A 306 101.94 -0.73 -17.14
N ILE A 307 102.80 -1.65 -17.58
CA ILE A 307 102.71 -2.51 -18.79
C ILE A 307 101.94 -3.85 -18.60
N TYR A 308 101.34 -4.12 -17.44
CA TYR A 308 100.89 -5.49 -17.10
C TYR A 308 99.49 -5.94 -17.58
N TRP A 309 98.66 -5.08 -18.18
CA TRP A 309 97.24 -5.41 -18.46
C TRP A 309 96.95 -6.14 -19.78
N ARG A 310 97.95 -6.42 -20.63
CA ARG A 310 97.73 -7.09 -21.93
C ARG A 310 97.74 -8.63 -21.88
N ILE A 311 98.07 -9.24 -20.73
CA ILE A 311 98.40 -10.68 -20.66
C ILE A 311 97.25 -11.58 -20.14
N THR A 312 96.20 -11.04 -19.52
CA THR A 312 95.14 -11.88 -18.88
C THR A 312 93.81 -11.99 -19.65
N LYS A 313 93.73 -11.43 -20.86
CA LYS A 313 92.51 -11.42 -21.69
C LYS A 313 92.01 -12.80 -22.17
N PRO A 314 92.86 -13.81 -22.50
CA PRO A 314 92.38 -15.09 -23.03
C PRO A 314 91.65 -15.96 -22.00
N ILE A 315 92.01 -15.86 -20.73
CA ILE A 315 91.51 -16.73 -19.66
C ILE A 315 90.07 -16.39 -19.25
N ARG A 316 89.63 -15.14 -19.42
CA ARG A 316 88.26 -14.72 -19.06
C ARG A 316 87.19 -15.25 -20.01
N LEU A 317 87.48 -15.30 -21.31
CA LEU A 317 86.52 -15.76 -22.33
C LEU A 317 86.14 -17.25 -22.16
N ILE A 318 87.05 -18.03 -21.58
CA ILE A 318 86.85 -19.47 -21.33
C ILE A 318 85.96 -19.69 -20.10
N ILE A 319 86.06 -18.83 -19.08
CA ILE A 319 85.25 -18.91 -17.85
C ILE A 319 83.79 -18.49 -18.11
N ASP A 320 83.56 -17.52 -18.98
CA ASP A 320 82.19 -17.06 -19.31
C ASP A 320 81.42 -18.05 -20.20
N SER A 321 82.13 -18.79 -21.05
CA SER A 321 81.54 -19.83 -21.89
C SER A 321 81.04 -21.04 -21.08
N LEU A 322 81.72 -21.36 -19.97
CA LEU A 322 81.33 -22.44 -19.04
C LEU A 322 80.16 -22.07 -18.13
N LYS A 323 79.97 -20.78 -17.81
CA LYS A 323 78.81 -20.29 -17.05
C LYS A 323 77.51 -20.32 -17.86
N TRP A 324 77.58 -20.09 -19.18
CA TRP A 324 76.42 -20.13 -20.07
C TRP A 324 75.81 -21.54 -20.23
N LEU A 325 76.65 -22.59 -20.20
CA LEU A 325 76.20 -23.97 -20.39
C LEU A 325 75.53 -24.57 -19.14
N ILE A 326 75.93 -24.14 -17.95
CA ILE A 326 75.43 -24.65 -16.66
C ILE A 326 74.06 -24.06 -16.29
N PHE A 327 73.73 -22.85 -16.78
CA PHE A 327 72.44 -22.20 -16.49
C PHE A 327 71.27 -22.69 -17.36
N ARG A 328 71.54 -23.34 -18.50
CA ARG A 328 70.49 -23.77 -19.45
C ARG A 328 69.83 -25.11 -19.11
N ILE A 329 70.34 -25.84 -18.12
CA ILE A 329 69.89 -27.22 -17.80
C ILE A 329 69.07 -27.31 -16.50
N LYS A 330 68.94 -26.24 -15.69
CA LYS A 330 68.25 -26.31 -14.39
C LYS A 330 66.81 -25.78 -14.30
N HIS A 331 66.20 -25.27 -15.37
CA HIS A 331 64.77 -24.95 -15.33
C HIS A 331 64.09 -25.19 -16.67
N ASN A 332 63.33 -26.28 -16.79
CA ASN A 332 62.28 -26.35 -17.80
C ASN A 332 61.02 -27.09 -17.30
N ILE A 333 59.91 -26.36 -17.35
CA ILE A 333 58.55 -26.66 -16.89
C ILE A 333 57.80 -27.26 -18.09
N LEU A 334 58.15 -28.47 -18.50
CA LEU A 334 57.51 -29.11 -19.67
C LEU A 334 57.12 -30.58 -19.47
N THR A 335 57.32 -31.14 -18.27
CA THR A 335 57.03 -32.55 -17.98
C THR A 335 55.76 -32.82 -17.15
N ARG A 336 55.01 -31.78 -16.74
CA ARG A 336 53.77 -31.96 -15.92
C ARG A 336 52.46 -32.06 -16.73
N SER A 337 52.38 -31.47 -17.92
CA SER A 337 51.12 -31.42 -18.70
C SER A 337 50.94 -32.63 -19.64
N MET A 338 52.04 -33.21 -20.15
CA MET A 338 51.96 -34.37 -21.05
C MET A 338 51.61 -35.68 -20.34
N LYS A 339 51.93 -35.80 -19.04
CA LYS A 339 51.61 -36.99 -18.23
C LYS A 339 50.09 -37.16 -18.03
N LYS A 340 49.34 -36.06 -17.90
CA LYS A 340 47.88 -36.09 -17.72
C LYS A 340 47.12 -36.47 -18.99
N ILE A 341 47.63 -36.08 -20.16
CA ILE A 341 47.02 -36.42 -21.46
C ILE A 341 47.24 -37.91 -21.77
N TRP A 342 48.45 -38.41 -21.52
CA TRP A 342 48.80 -39.81 -21.76
C TRP A 342 48.06 -40.79 -20.83
N LEU A 343 47.85 -40.43 -19.56
CA LEU A 343 47.04 -41.22 -18.61
C LEU A 343 45.55 -41.29 -18.98
N SER A 344 44.99 -40.23 -19.58
CA SER A 344 43.59 -40.15 -20.01
C SER A 344 43.30 -40.97 -21.28
N VAL A 345 44.24 -41.00 -22.22
CA VAL A 345 44.13 -41.80 -23.46
C VAL A 345 44.21 -43.31 -23.16
N ARG A 346 45.00 -43.70 -22.16
CA ARG A 346 45.21 -45.10 -21.79
C ARG A 346 44.07 -45.73 -20.97
N THR A 347 43.24 -44.93 -20.30
CA THR A 347 42.16 -45.43 -19.42
C THR A 347 40.76 -45.40 -20.06
N VAL A 348 40.49 -44.50 -21.02
CA VAL A 348 39.11 -44.28 -21.51
C VAL A 348 38.98 -44.25 -23.04
N GLY A 349 40.10 -44.33 -23.77
CA GLY A 349 40.14 -44.44 -25.23
C GLY A 349 39.94 -43.12 -25.99
N PHE A 350 40.60 -43.01 -27.15
CA PHE A 350 40.76 -41.78 -27.93
C PHE A 350 39.43 -41.09 -28.32
N ARG A 351 38.39 -41.87 -28.61
CA ARG A 351 37.05 -41.36 -28.98
C ARG A 351 36.31 -40.66 -27.83
N ASN A 352 36.54 -41.05 -26.57
CA ASN A 352 35.88 -40.43 -25.42
C ASN A 352 36.63 -39.20 -24.89
N THR A 353 37.95 -39.13 -25.07
CA THR A 353 38.74 -37.92 -24.75
C THR A 353 38.39 -36.75 -25.69
N LEU A 354 38.14 -37.04 -26.97
CA LEU A 354 37.65 -36.06 -27.95
C LEU A 354 36.22 -35.56 -27.64
N ARG A 355 35.30 -36.43 -27.20
CA ARG A 355 33.97 -36.01 -26.71
C ARG A 355 34.04 -35.07 -25.50
N LYS A 356 34.99 -35.28 -24.59
CA LYS A 356 35.15 -34.47 -23.38
C LYS A 356 35.66 -33.05 -23.67
N ILE A 357 36.43 -32.88 -24.74
CA ILE A 357 36.93 -31.58 -25.20
C ILE A 357 35.85 -30.84 -25.99
N ILE A 358 35.13 -31.55 -26.88
CA ILE A 358 34.02 -30.98 -27.66
C ILE A 358 32.85 -30.54 -26.75
N GLY A 359 32.53 -31.33 -25.70
CA GLY A 359 31.49 -30.99 -24.73
C GLY A 359 31.82 -29.79 -23.82
N LYS A 360 33.11 -29.45 -23.64
CA LYS A 360 33.53 -28.24 -22.91
C LYS A 360 33.51 -26.98 -23.76
N LEU A 361 33.50 -27.11 -25.10
CA LEU A 361 33.42 -25.99 -26.03
C LEU A 361 31.98 -25.69 -26.49
N SER A 362 31.02 -26.61 -26.30
CA SER A 362 29.63 -26.45 -26.76
C SER A 362 28.61 -26.13 -25.67
N GLY A 363 29.02 -25.79 -24.45
CA GLY A 363 28.12 -25.24 -23.41
C GLY A 363 26.87 -26.07 -23.08
N LYS A 364 26.90 -27.40 -23.19
CA LYS A 364 25.78 -28.28 -22.81
C LYS A 364 26.20 -29.22 -21.68
N SER A 365 26.04 -28.73 -20.45
CA SER A 365 25.82 -29.56 -19.27
C SER A 365 24.54 -29.09 -18.58
N SER A 366 23.40 -29.32 -19.22
CA SER A 366 22.16 -29.43 -18.48
C SER A 366 22.09 -30.85 -17.91
N VAL A 367 22.25 -30.97 -16.60
CA VAL A 367 21.63 -32.07 -15.87
C VAL A 367 20.13 -31.91 -16.14
N LEU A 368 19.56 -32.84 -16.91
CA LEU A 368 18.13 -33.00 -17.07
C LEU A 368 17.54 -33.35 -15.70
N VAL A 369 17.17 -32.32 -14.94
CA VAL A 369 16.14 -32.46 -13.92
C VAL A 369 14.88 -32.79 -14.72
N ARG A 370 14.39 -34.03 -14.59
CA ARG A 370 13.03 -34.37 -15.01
C ARG A 370 12.11 -33.36 -14.31
N LYS A 371 11.56 -32.42 -15.07
CA LYS A 371 10.31 -31.77 -14.68
C LYS A 371 9.35 -32.89 -14.30
N SER A 372 8.92 -32.96 -13.05
CA SER A 372 7.65 -33.58 -12.76
C SER A 372 6.63 -32.80 -13.60
N GLN A 373 6.14 -33.46 -14.65
CA GLN A 373 4.88 -33.07 -15.26
C GLN A 373 3.85 -33.24 -14.15
N PHE A 374 3.49 -32.15 -13.47
CA PHE A 374 2.15 -32.07 -12.91
C PHE A 374 1.23 -32.02 -14.13
N PRO A 375 0.33 -33.01 -14.32
CA PRO A 375 -0.60 -32.96 -15.42
C PRO A 375 -1.52 -31.77 -15.18
N ASP A 376 -1.52 -30.85 -16.13
CA ASP A 376 -2.61 -29.90 -16.33
C ASP A 376 -3.82 -30.71 -16.81
N LYS A 377 -4.45 -31.38 -15.85
CA LYS A 377 -5.71 -32.11 -15.96
C LYS A 377 -6.66 -31.44 -14.99
N THR A 378 -7.42 -30.48 -15.49
CA THR A 378 -8.73 -30.14 -14.92
C THR A 378 -9.72 -31.27 -15.23
N ASP A 379 -9.38 -32.51 -14.84
CA ASP A 379 -10.29 -33.64 -14.79
C ASP A 379 -10.79 -33.72 -13.34
N ASN A 380 -12.00 -33.23 -13.11
CA ASN A 380 -12.99 -33.80 -12.19
C ASN A 380 -12.43 -34.51 -10.93
N TYR A 381 -11.63 -33.82 -10.10
CA TYR A 381 -11.37 -34.30 -8.75
C TYR A 381 -12.67 -34.16 -7.97
N ASP A 382 -13.17 -35.27 -7.43
CA ASP A 382 -14.07 -35.24 -6.27
C ASP A 382 -13.46 -34.26 -5.29
N ARG A 383 -14.04 -33.05 -5.17
CA ARG A 383 -13.55 -32.01 -4.26
C ARG A 383 -13.75 -32.50 -2.84
N ASN A 384 -12.81 -33.30 -2.35
CA ASN A 384 -12.84 -33.76 -0.99
C ASN A 384 -12.65 -32.54 -0.07
N VAL A 385 -13.24 -32.62 1.12
CA VAL A 385 -13.25 -31.52 2.09
C VAL A 385 -11.82 -31.02 2.38
N ASN A 386 -10.85 -31.93 2.42
CA ASN A 386 -9.45 -31.58 2.67
C ASN A 386 -8.86 -30.67 1.61
N LEU A 387 -9.15 -30.87 0.32
CA LEU A 387 -8.66 -30.01 -0.76
C LEU A 387 -9.19 -28.58 -0.57
N ILE A 388 -10.49 -28.43 -0.35
CA ILE A 388 -11.14 -27.11 -0.15
C ILE A 388 -10.56 -26.40 1.08
N LEU A 389 -10.45 -27.11 2.21
CA LEU A 389 -9.90 -26.55 3.44
C LEU A 389 -8.43 -26.17 3.28
N ASN A 390 -7.65 -26.99 2.59
CA ASN A 390 -6.24 -26.73 2.37
C ASN A 390 -5.97 -25.57 1.41
N GLU A 391 -6.79 -25.42 0.36
CA GLU A 391 -6.72 -24.26 -0.54
C GLU A 391 -7.03 -22.98 0.22
N ARG A 392 -8.10 -22.98 1.03
CA ARG A 392 -8.51 -21.80 1.81
C ARG A 392 -7.53 -21.47 2.93
N PHE A 393 -7.03 -22.47 3.64
CA PHE A 393 -6.22 -22.31 4.86
C PHE A 393 -4.76 -22.73 4.66
N ARG A 394 -4.20 -22.49 3.47
CA ARG A 394 -2.80 -22.82 3.13
C ARG A 394 -1.77 -22.17 4.03
N SER A 395 -2.06 -20.98 4.57
CA SER A 395 -1.14 -20.23 5.44
C SER A 395 -0.94 -20.88 6.81
N ILE A 396 -1.93 -21.64 7.30
CA ILE A 396 -1.91 -22.32 8.61
C ILE A 396 -1.62 -23.82 8.52
N GLN A 397 -1.20 -24.31 7.35
CA GLN A 397 -0.79 -25.70 7.20
C GLN A 397 0.49 -25.98 8.01
N PRO A 398 0.61 -27.17 8.61
CA PRO A 398 1.82 -27.55 9.34
C PRO A 398 3.05 -27.52 8.44
N ILE A 399 4.19 -27.18 9.01
CA ILE A 399 5.50 -27.30 8.35
C ILE A 399 5.87 -28.78 8.37
N GLN A 400 6.19 -29.36 7.22
CA GLN A 400 6.59 -30.77 7.16
C GLN A 400 7.98 -30.96 7.76
N THR A 401 8.11 -31.85 8.75
CA THR A 401 9.36 -32.07 9.48
C THR A 401 9.94 -33.47 9.28
N VAL A 402 11.24 -33.59 9.54
CA VAL A 402 11.97 -34.85 9.70
C VAL A 402 12.90 -34.72 10.91
N ASN A 403 13.07 -35.80 11.67
CA ASN A 403 13.98 -35.78 12.82
C ASN A 403 15.43 -35.59 12.34
N GLY A 404 16.13 -34.64 12.96
CA GLY A 404 17.53 -34.37 12.74
C GLY A 404 18.45 -35.30 13.53
N GLU A 405 19.70 -35.36 13.11
CA GLU A 405 20.75 -36.18 13.74
C GLU A 405 21.67 -35.35 14.66
N GLU A 406 21.61 -34.02 14.59
CA GLU A 406 22.52 -33.12 15.30
C GLU A 406 21.97 -32.63 16.67
N GLU A 407 22.83 -32.49 17.68
CA GLU A 407 22.49 -31.86 18.98
C GLU A 407 22.55 -30.32 18.96
N VAL A 408 22.52 -29.68 17.78
CA VAL A 408 22.61 -28.22 17.68
C VAL A 408 21.31 -27.57 18.14
N ARG A 409 21.41 -26.66 19.11
CA ARG A 409 20.28 -25.83 19.58
C ARG A 409 20.02 -24.69 18.60
N ARG A 410 18.84 -24.67 17.98
CA ARG A 410 18.47 -23.72 16.93
C ARG A 410 17.31 -22.83 17.36
N LEU A 411 17.35 -21.57 16.92
CA LEU A 411 16.22 -20.66 16.95
C LEU A 411 15.57 -20.59 15.58
N ASN A 412 14.33 -21.05 15.47
CA ASN A 412 13.54 -21.10 14.25
C ASN A 412 12.64 -19.88 14.15
N PHE A 413 13.04 -18.91 13.34
CA PHE A 413 12.26 -17.72 13.05
C PHE A 413 11.36 -17.97 11.83
N VAL A 414 10.06 -18.13 12.06
CA VAL A 414 9.07 -18.41 11.01
C VAL A 414 8.36 -17.13 10.60
N THR A 415 8.50 -16.74 9.34
CA THR A 415 7.88 -15.55 8.77
C THR A 415 7.37 -15.80 7.35
N ASP A 416 6.59 -14.88 6.79
CA ASP A 416 6.07 -15.01 5.43
C ASP A 416 7.16 -14.79 4.38
N SER A 417 7.83 -13.65 4.46
CA SER A 417 8.84 -13.21 3.51
C SER A 417 9.88 -12.34 4.22
N ILE A 418 11.09 -12.29 3.66
CA ILE A 418 12.14 -11.31 4.02
C ILE A 418 12.53 -10.45 2.80
N ASP A 419 11.63 -10.24 1.85
CA ASP A 419 11.88 -9.46 0.63
C ASP A 419 12.04 -7.97 0.91
N SER A 420 12.91 -7.28 0.16
CA SER A 420 13.32 -5.89 0.37
C SER A 420 12.16 -4.90 0.59
N HIS A 421 11.02 -5.14 -0.05
CA HIS A 421 9.81 -4.30 -0.01
C HIS A 421 8.87 -4.62 1.17
N SER A 422 8.94 -5.82 1.73
CA SER A 422 8.10 -6.27 2.86
C SER A 422 8.66 -5.84 4.22
N LEU A 423 9.80 -5.15 4.23
CA LEU A 423 10.62 -4.97 5.43
C LEU A 423 10.39 -3.63 6.16
N LEU A 424 9.62 -2.69 5.61
CA LEU A 424 9.22 -1.47 6.33
C LEU A 424 8.09 -1.80 7.33
N GLY A 425 8.40 -2.52 8.41
CA GLY A 425 7.44 -2.85 9.45
C GLY A 425 7.81 -4.06 10.33
N GLY A 426 6.78 -4.78 10.79
CA GLY A 426 6.87 -5.80 11.84
C GLY A 426 7.84 -6.96 11.56
N VAL A 427 8.05 -7.36 10.30
CA VAL A 427 8.97 -8.46 9.95
C VAL A 427 10.42 -8.11 10.31
N ALA A 428 10.87 -6.90 9.95
CA ALA A 428 12.24 -6.46 10.27
C ALA A 428 12.43 -6.38 11.78
N THR A 429 11.45 -5.83 12.51
CA THR A 429 11.45 -5.79 13.97
C THR A 429 11.53 -7.20 14.59
N ALA A 430 10.71 -8.13 14.12
CA ALA A 430 10.71 -9.50 14.64
C ALA A 430 12.05 -10.21 14.36
N LEU A 431 12.64 -9.97 13.19
CA LEU A 431 13.94 -10.54 12.80
C LEU A 431 15.10 -9.97 13.62
N ILE A 432 15.03 -8.69 14.00
CA ILE A 432 16.00 -8.06 14.92
C ILE A 432 15.93 -8.72 16.30
N ILE A 433 14.72 -8.91 16.85
CA ILE A 433 14.54 -9.57 18.15
C ILE A 433 15.08 -11.00 18.11
N ALA A 434 14.77 -11.75 17.06
CA ALA A 434 15.29 -13.11 16.88
C ALA A 434 16.82 -13.13 16.79
N THR A 435 17.42 -12.17 16.09
CA THR A 435 18.88 -12.07 15.94
C THR A 435 19.58 -11.73 17.26
N GLU A 436 19.09 -10.73 17.98
CA GLU A 436 19.64 -10.34 19.29
C GLU A 436 19.50 -11.50 20.30
N PHE A 437 18.36 -12.19 20.31
CA PHE A 437 18.16 -13.35 21.17
C PHE A 437 19.09 -14.51 20.84
N ALA A 438 19.26 -14.82 19.54
CA ALA A 438 20.19 -15.85 19.08
C ALA A 438 21.64 -15.53 19.46
N ASN A 439 22.08 -14.28 19.25
CA ASN A 439 23.41 -13.82 19.62
C ASN A 439 23.67 -13.92 21.12
N ARG A 440 22.73 -13.45 21.93
CA ARG A 440 22.86 -13.44 23.39
C ARG A 440 22.94 -14.85 23.99
N ASN A 441 22.31 -15.84 23.34
CA ASN A 441 22.23 -17.22 23.80
C ASN A 441 23.09 -18.19 22.99
N ASN A 442 23.96 -17.70 22.10
CA ASN A 442 24.82 -18.51 21.23
C ASN A 442 24.05 -19.61 20.46
N LEU A 443 22.90 -19.23 19.89
CA LEU A 443 22.03 -20.13 19.12
C LEU A 443 22.29 -19.99 17.62
N THR A 444 22.14 -21.08 16.87
CA THR A 444 22.05 -21.00 15.42
C THR A 444 20.69 -20.45 15.01
N LEU A 445 20.67 -19.32 14.29
CA LEU A 445 19.44 -18.72 13.79
C LEU A 445 19.03 -19.37 12.46
N ARG A 446 17.86 -20.01 12.42
CA ARG A 446 17.24 -20.48 11.18
C ARG A 446 16.08 -19.58 10.77
N ILE A 447 16.21 -18.94 9.62
CA ILE A 447 15.14 -18.11 9.04
C ILE A 447 14.31 -18.97 8.09
N ILE A 448 13.02 -19.07 8.37
CA ILE A 448 12.04 -19.88 7.64
C ILE A 448 11.03 -18.94 6.97
N THR A 449 11.02 -18.90 5.63
CA THR A 449 10.00 -18.15 4.86
C THR A 449 8.88 -19.07 4.38
N ARG A 450 7.64 -18.56 4.38
CA ARG A 450 6.42 -19.33 4.06
C ARG A 450 5.79 -18.95 2.72
N THR A 451 6.00 -17.73 2.22
CA THR A 451 5.31 -17.22 1.02
C THR A 451 6.25 -16.76 -0.08
N THR A 452 7.56 -16.62 0.20
CA THR A 452 8.57 -16.33 -0.83
C THR A 452 9.85 -17.14 -0.61
N PRO A 453 10.69 -17.31 -1.64
CA PRO A 453 12.03 -17.88 -1.46
C PRO A 453 12.88 -17.04 -0.50
N VAL A 454 13.80 -17.70 0.20
CA VAL A 454 14.70 -16.98 1.13
C VAL A 454 15.80 -16.26 0.36
N ASN A 455 16.03 -14.98 0.66
CA ASN A 455 17.17 -14.21 0.16
C ASN A 455 18.09 -13.75 1.31
N PRO A 456 19.25 -14.41 1.51
CA PRO A 456 20.20 -14.07 2.59
C PRO A 456 20.73 -12.63 2.57
N VAL A 457 20.77 -11.99 1.40
CA VAL A 457 21.27 -10.61 1.28
C VAL A 457 20.36 -9.63 2.03
N ASN A 458 19.06 -9.87 2.04
CA ASN A 458 18.09 -9.01 2.70
C ASN A 458 18.27 -9.02 4.22
N TYR A 459 18.57 -10.19 4.81
CA TYR A 459 18.89 -10.32 6.24
C TYR A 459 20.08 -9.42 6.63
N GLY A 460 21.19 -9.53 5.91
CA GLY A 460 22.39 -8.72 6.18
C GLY A 460 22.14 -7.22 6.05
N ASN A 461 21.32 -6.81 5.09
CA ASN A 461 20.94 -5.41 4.91
C ASN A 461 20.11 -4.87 6.07
N ILE A 462 19.13 -5.63 6.58
CA ILE A 462 18.31 -5.23 7.74
C ILE A 462 19.21 -5.03 8.96
N MET A 463 20.04 -6.02 9.29
CA MET A 463 20.93 -5.97 10.45
C MET A 463 21.84 -4.74 10.40
N LYS A 464 22.46 -4.49 9.24
CA LYS A 464 23.31 -3.32 9.02
C LYS A 464 22.57 -2.00 9.21
N ILE A 465 21.37 -1.85 8.65
CA ILE A 465 20.58 -0.60 8.74
C ILE A 465 20.07 -0.37 10.16
N SER A 466 19.66 -1.44 10.84
CA SER A 466 19.17 -1.40 12.23
C SER A 466 20.28 -1.20 13.25
N GLY A 467 21.56 -1.30 12.86
CA GLY A 467 22.71 -1.19 13.76
C GLY A 467 22.88 -2.42 14.67
N VAL A 468 22.39 -3.58 14.23
CA VAL A 468 22.41 -4.85 14.96
C VAL A 468 23.43 -5.78 14.31
N PRO A 469 24.33 -6.43 15.07
CA PRO A 469 25.23 -7.44 14.51
C PRO A 469 24.46 -8.65 13.96
N THR A 470 24.88 -9.15 12.79
CA THR A 470 24.35 -10.42 12.26
C THR A 470 24.66 -11.57 13.22
N ALA A 471 23.80 -12.59 13.23
CA ALA A 471 24.05 -13.79 14.02
C ALA A 471 25.30 -14.54 13.56
N GLU A 472 26.03 -15.16 14.51
CA GLU A 472 27.27 -15.89 14.22
C GLU A 472 27.03 -17.04 13.24
N ASN A 473 25.95 -17.81 13.46
CA ASN A 473 25.53 -18.91 12.59
C ASN A 473 24.10 -18.67 12.13
N VAL A 474 23.93 -18.51 10.81
CA VAL A 474 22.62 -18.32 10.17
C VAL A 474 22.41 -19.37 9.09
N ILE A 475 21.27 -20.05 9.16
CA ILE A 475 20.81 -21.00 8.15
C ILE A 475 19.43 -20.60 7.64
N PHE A 476 19.06 -21.09 6.47
CA PHE A 476 17.86 -20.66 5.77
C PHE A 476 17.05 -21.87 5.32
N TYR A 477 15.73 -21.76 5.39
CA TYR A 477 14.80 -22.76 4.88
C TYR A 477 13.59 -22.06 4.25
N SER A 478 13.09 -22.59 3.15
CA SER A 478 11.88 -22.07 2.50
C SER A 478 10.80 -23.13 2.45
N ASP A 479 9.64 -22.80 3.00
CA ASP A 479 8.41 -23.59 2.92
C ASP A 479 7.48 -23.09 1.81
N HIS A 480 7.98 -22.20 0.95
CA HIS A 480 7.24 -21.55 -0.13
C HIS A 480 6.68 -22.54 -1.15
N ASP A 481 7.48 -23.54 -1.54
CA ASP A 481 7.18 -24.46 -2.66
C ASP A 481 6.23 -25.60 -2.28
N ARG A 482 5.57 -25.54 -1.11
CA ARG A 482 4.65 -26.60 -0.65
C ARG A 482 3.42 -26.70 -1.56
N ASP A 483 2.99 -27.91 -1.89
CA ASP A 483 1.78 -28.13 -2.67
C ASP A 483 0.49 -27.85 -1.85
N VAL A 484 -0.68 -28.03 -2.48
CA VAL A 484 -1.97 -27.83 -1.81
C VAL A 484 -2.15 -28.74 -0.59
N PHE A 485 -1.52 -29.90 -0.53
CA PHE A 485 -1.59 -30.80 0.62
C PHE A 485 -0.47 -30.54 1.65
N GLY A 486 0.34 -29.49 1.44
CA GLY A 486 1.48 -29.16 2.27
C GLY A 486 2.71 -30.03 2.03
N ASN A 487 2.75 -30.82 0.95
CA ASN A 487 3.93 -31.62 0.62
C ASN A 487 5.05 -30.73 0.09
N VAL A 488 6.28 -30.99 0.55
CA VAL A 488 7.50 -30.30 0.13
C VAL A 488 8.53 -31.31 -0.34
N ASN A 489 9.40 -30.90 -1.26
CA ASN A 489 10.51 -31.71 -1.73
C ASN A 489 11.58 -31.92 -0.64
N PHE A 490 11.73 -30.93 0.24
CA PHE A 490 12.71 -30.92 1.32
C PHE A 490 11.99 -30.59 2.62
N LYS A 491 11.94 -31.56 3.54
CA LYS A 491 11.31 -31.36 4.85
C LYS A 491 12.25 -30.59 5.78
N LEU A 492 11.67 -29.85 6.72
CA LEU A 492 12.42 -29.14 7.75
C LEU A 492 13.02 -30.14 8.75
N GLU A 493 14.34 -30.14 8.88
CA GLU A 493 15.01 -30.93 9.93
C GLU A 493 14.69 -30.35 11.33
N PHE A 494 14.41 -31.22 12.30
CA PHE A 494 13.95 -30.84 13.64
C PHE A 494 14.69 -31.61 14.75
N ASN A 495 15.02 -30.91 15.85
CA ASN A 495 15.59 -31.48 17.07
C ASN A 495 14.75 -31.09 18.30
N GLU A 496 14.69 -31.92 19.34
CA GLU A 496 13.88 -31.67 20.55
C GLU A 496 14.18 -30.33 21.27
N ASN A 497 15.40 -29.80 21.12
CA ASN A 497 15.84 -28.54 21.74
C ASN A 497 15.63 -27.30 20.85
N ASP A 498 14.97 -27.43 19.70
CA ASP A 498 14.69 -26.33 18.78
C ASP A 498 13.64 -25.36 19.36
N ILE A 499 13.94 -24.06 19.31
CA ILE A 499 13.05 -22.98 19.76
C ILE A 499 12.33 -22.39 18.56
N PHE A 500 11.06 -21.99 18.68
CA PHE A 500 10.30 -21.39 17.57
C PHE A 500 9.78 -19.98 17.89
N PHE A 501 9.93 -19.08 16.93
CA PHE A 501 9.33 -17.75 16.91
C PHE A 501 8.33 -17.67 15.76
N ALA A 502 7.08 -17.35 16.09
CA ALA A 502 6.07 -16.92 15.15
C ALA A 502 6.08 -15.40 14.97
N THR A 503 5.71 -14.91 13.79
CA THR A 503 5.57 -13.47 13.49
C THR A 503 4.15 -13.05 13.09
N SER A 504 3.24 -14.01 12.98
CA SER A 504 1.84 -13.83 12.57
C SER A 504 0.99 -14.95 13.15
N TRP A 505 -0.33 -14.75 13.23
CA TRP A 505 -1.21 -15.74 13.84
C TRP A 505 -1.22 -17.04 13.02
N TRP A 506 -1.05 -16.93 11.71
CA TRP A 506 -0.97 -18.10 10.83
C TRP A 506 0.36 -18.84 10.93
N SER A 507 1.48 -18.16 11.17
CA SER A 507 2.75 -18.84 11.46
C SER A 507 2.72 -19.52 12.83
N ALA A 508 2.10 -18.89 13.83
CA ALA A 508 1.84 -19.51 15.14
C ALA A 508 0.93 -20.75 15.00
N ALA A 509 -0.14 -20.66 14.21
CA ALA A 509 -1.02 -21.79 13.91
C ALA A 509 -0.28 -22.94 13.19
N ALA A 510 0.59 -22.61 12.23
CA ALA A 510 1.41 -23.60 11.52
C ALA A 510 2.38 -24.30 12.48
N ILE A 511 3.08 -23.56 13.34
CA ILE A 511 3.98 -24.12 14.37
C ILE A 511 3.21 -25.06 15.30
N LYS A 512 2.05 -24.61 15.83
CA LYS A 512 1.19 -25.39 16.73
C LYS A 512 0.73 -26.73 16.12
N LYS A 513 0.56 -26.80 14.79
CA LYS A 513 0.16 -28.03 14.07
C LYS A 513 1.33 -28.93 13.65
N THR A 514 2.57 -28.46 13.74
CA THR A 514 3.74 -29.14 13.14
C THR A 514 4.25 -30.32 13.98
N SER A 515 4.28 -30.25 15.32
CA SER A 515 4.74 -31.32 16.23
C SER A 515 4.55 -30.88 17.70
N PRO A 516 4.84 -31.69 18.75
CA PRO A 516 4.32 -31.51 20.12
C PRO A 516 5.08 -30.46 20.94
N TRP A 517 5.27 -29.25 20.42
CA TRP A 517 5.91 -28.14 21.14
C TRP A 517 5.12 -27.81 22.40
N LYS A 518 5.78 -27.91 23.56
CA LYS A 518 5.15 -27.56 24.84
C LYS A 518 4.88 -26.07 24.93
N ASN A 519 5.83 -25.23 24.50
CA ASN A 519 5.64 -23.79 24.37
C ASN A 519 6.47 -23.24 23.19
N PHE A 520 6.13 -22.06 22.68
CA PHE A 520 6.95 -21.31 21.71
C PHE A 520 6.69 -19.79 21.87
N TYR A 521 7.51 -18.96 21.22
CA TYR A 521 7.33 -17.50 21.27
C TYR A 521 6.53 -16.99 20.08
N TYR A 522 5.69 -16.00 20.33
CA TYR A 522 4.97 -15.30 19.29
C TYR A 522 5.18 -13.80 19.42
N ILE A 523 5.87 -13.21 18.44
CA ILE A 523 6.07 -11.77 18.34
C ILE A 523 4.81 -11.15 17.72
N ILE A 524 3.91 -10.65 18.57
CA ILE A 524 2.66 -10.01 18.15
C ILE A 524 2.94 -8.56 17.82
N GLN A 525 2.63 -8.19 16.58
CA GLN A 525 2.86 -6.86 16.04
C GLN A 525 1.61 -5.99 16.04
N GLU A 526 0.41 -6.60 16.15
CA GLU A 526 -0.89 -5.95 16.05
C GLU A 526 -2.02 -6.79 16.66
N VAL A 527 -3.20 -6.19 16.84
CA VAL A 527 -4.42 -6.95 17.17
C VAL A 527 -4.91 -7.68 15.92
N GLU A 528 -4.35 -8.85 15.63
CA GLU A 528 -4.52 -9.51 14.32
C GLU A 528 -5.96 -9.98 14.03
N THR A 529 -6.80 -10.11 15.06
CA THR A 529 -8.24 -10.37 14.90
C THR A 529 -8.96 -9.23 14.17
N PHE A 530 -8.43 -8.00 14.20
CA PHE A 530 -8.99 -6.85 13.48
C PHE A 530 -8.73 -6.88 11.99
N PHE A 531 -7.93 -7.83 11.48
CA PHE A 531 -7.69 -7.95 10.05
C PHE A 531 -8.90 -8.52 9.32
N TYR A 532 -9.84 -9.12 10.06
CA TYR A 532 -10.95 -9.88 9.52
C TYR A 532 -12.27 -9.43 10.14
N PRO A 533 -13.35 -9.32 9.34
CA PRO A 533 -14.71 -9.38 9.84
C PRO A 533 -14.95 -10.68 10.64
N HIS A 534 -16.00 -10.73 11.45
CA HIS A 534 -16.38 -11.96 12.15
C HIS A 534 -16.66 -13.10 11.16
N GLY A 535 -15.78 -14.09 11.15
CA GLY A 535 -15.76 -15.22 10.20
C GLY A 535 -14.68 -16.24 10.59
N ASP A 536 -14.36 -17.16 9.68
CA ASP A 536 -13.46 -18.29 9.98
C ASP A 536 -12.04 -17.84 10.39
N GLU A 537 -11.45 -16.91 9.65
CA GLU A 537 -10.11 -16.37 9.93
C GLU A 537 -10.08 -15.60 11.27
N HIS A 538 -11.13 -14.85 11.58
CA HIS A 538 -11.27 -14.19 12.87
C HIS A 538 -11.31 -15.20 14.01
N HIS A 539 -12.15 -16.24 13.88
CA HIS A 539 -12.28 -17.30 14.89
C HIS A 539 -10.95 -18.04 15.12
N LEU A 540 -10.30 -18.49 14.05
CA LEU A 540 -9.01 -19.19 14.12
C LEU A 540 -7.90 -18.30 14.69
N CYS A 541 -7.88 -17.01 14.34
CA CYS A 541 -6.97 -16.05 14.94
C CYS A 541 -7.23 -15.92 16.45
N SER A 542 -8.48 -15.77 16.87
CA SER A 542 -8.86 -15.71 18.30
C SER A 542 -8.42 -16.95 19.06
N GLU A 543 -8.57 -18.17 18.50
CA GLU A 543 -8.09 -19.39 19.14
C GLU A 543 -6.58 -19.41 19.38
N ILE A 544 -5.80 -18.85 18.44
CA ILE A 544 -4.34 -18.70 18.61
C ILE A 544 -4.02 -17.66 19.68
N MET A 545 -4.72 -16.54 19.71
CA MET A 545 -4.54 -15.48 20.71
C MET A 545 -4.87 -15.95 22.15
N GLN A 546 -5.72 -16.98 22.28
CA GLN A 546 -6.06 -17.62 23.56
C GLN A 546 -5.17 -18.82 23.93
N ALA A 547 -4.19 -19.17 23.11
CA ALA A 547 -3.40 -20.36 23.34
C ALA A 547 -2.52 -20.24 24.60
N ASP A 548 -2.52 -21.29 25.42
CA ASP A 548 -1.79 -21.41 26.68
C ASP A 548 -0.35 -21.91 26.50
N ASN A 549 0.02 -22.34 25.29
CA ASN A 549 1.35 -22.80 24.93
C ASN A 549 2.19 -21.72 24.21
N ILE A 550 1.83 -20.44 24.37
CA ILE A 550 2.52 -19.32 23.72
C ILE A 550 3.05 -18.35 24.77
N TYR A 551 4.27 -17.87 24.56
CA TYR A 551 4.83 -16.70 25.23
C TYR A 551 4.85 -15.52 24.28
N TYR A 552 4.26 -14.41 24.68
CA TYR A 552 3.99 -13.29 23.79
C TYR A 552 5.05 -12.19 23.91
N ILE A 553 5.52 -11.69 22.77
CA ILE A 553 6.43 -10.55 22.68
C ILE A 553 5.69 -9.44 21.91
N VAL A 554 5.18 -8.45 22.63
CA VAL A 554 4.18 -7.50 22.13
C VAL A 554 4.83 -6.19 21.68
N ASN A 555 4.55 -5.77 20.45
CA ASN A 555 4.93 -4.46 19.91
C ASN A 555 3.73 -3.52 19.83
N SER A 556 3.55 -2.50 20.65
CA SER A 556 4.41 -1.95 21.70
C SER A 556 3.64 -1.82 23.01
N LYS A 557 4.04 -0.93 23.92
CA LYS A 557 3.27 -0.65 25.14
C LYS A 557 1.80 -0.33 24.87
N TYR A 558 1.48 0.36 23.77
CA TYR A 558 0.09 0.64 23.38
C TYR A 558 -0.72 -0.65 23.18
N LEU A 559 -0.15 -1.65 22.49
CA LEU A 559 -0.81 -2.94 22.33
C LEU A 559 -0.86 -3.72 23.64
N TYR A 560 0.22 -3.69 24.42
CA TYR A 560 0.27 -4.40 25.69
C TYR A 560 -0.79 -3.88 26.67
N ASP A 561 -0.94 -2.57 26.77
CA ASP A 561 -1.98 -1.95 27.61
C ASP A 561 -3.39 -2.24 27.07
N TYR A 562 -3.56 -2.35 25.75
CA TYR A 562 -4.82 -2.79 25.13
C TYR A 562 -5.14 -4.25 25.52
N PHE A 563 -4.19 -5.16 25.36
CA PHE A 563 -4.36 -6.57 25.71
C PHE A 563 -4.55 -6.76 27.22
N LYS A 564 -3.96 -5.91 28.06
CA LYS A 564 -4.17 -5.97 29.52
C LYS A 564 -5.66 -5.89 29.90
N VAL A 565 -6.45 -5.17 29.12
CA VAL A 565 -7.89 -5.01 29.35
C VAL A 565 -8.70 -6.05 28.57
N ASN A 566 -8.33 -6.33 27.32
CA ASN A 566 -9.16 -7.09 26.38
C ASN A 566 -8.77 -8.57 26.26
N GLU A 567 -7.50 -8.90 26.48
CA GLU A 567 -6.91 -10.25 26.34
C GLU A 567 -5.84 -10.49 27.42
N PRO A 568 -6.23 -10.57 28.70
CA PRO A 568 -5.29 -10.56 29.82
C PRO A 568 -4.32 -11.76 29.81
N ASN A 569 -4.71 -12.88 29.20
CA ASN A 569 -3.86 -14.05 29.02
C ASN A 569 -2.56 -13.74 28.23
N ILE A 570 -2.63 -12.81 27.26
CA ILE A 570 -1.46 -12.38 26.47
C ILE A 570 -0.47 -11.66 27.39
N VAL A 571 -0.97 -10.83 28.30
CA VAL A 571 -0.16 -10.05 29.25
C VAL A 571 0.40 -10.93 30.37
N GLU A 572 -0.38 -11.89 30.88
CA GLU A 572 0.08 -12.85 31.90
C GLU A 572 1.27 -13.69 31.42
N ARG A 573 1.34 -13.96 30.12
CA ARG A 573 2.38 -14.77 29.48
C ARG A 573 3.27 -13.97 28.53
N GLY A 574 3.28 -12.65 28.67
CA GLY A 574 3.93 -11.79 27.69
C GLY A 574 4.75 -10.66 28.29
N VAL A 575 5.58 -10.09 27.42
CA VAL A 575 6.36 -8.89 27.67
C VAL A 575 6.19 -7.96 26.49
N TYR A 576 6.31 -6.65 26.70
CA TYR A 576 6.32 -5.69 25.60
C TYR A 576 7.73 -5.14 25.37
N PHE A 577 7.92 -4.57 24.19
CA PHE A 577 9.10 -3.78 23.85
C PHE A 577 8.68 -2.53 23.07
N GLU A 578 9.55 -1.54 23.01
CA GLU A 578 9.39 -0.38 22.12
C GLU A 578 10.32 -0.52 20.90
N PRO A 579 9.85 -0.21 19.68
CA PRO A 579 10.70 -0.21 18.50
C PRO A 579 11.73 0.92 18.57
N ALA A 580 12.90 0.70 17.96
CA ALA A 580 13.96 1.69 17.89
C ALA A 580 14.14 2.27 16.48
N PHE A 581 14.48 3.56 16.41
CA PHE A 581 14.59 4.35 15.18
C PHE A 581 16.02 4.91 15.04
N PRO A 582 16.93 4.21 14.34
CA PRO A 582 18.34 4.56 14.28
C PRO A 582 18.62 5.95 13.68
N LYS A 583 19.53 6.71 14.30
CA LYS A 583 20.03 8.01 13.77
C LYS A 583 20.67 7.91 12.40
N ALA A 584 21.22 6.76 12.04
CA ALA A 584 21.81 6.53 10.72
C ALA A 584 20.77 6.63 9.59
N LEU A 585 19.50 6.35 9.89
CA LEU A 585 18.41 6.35 8.90
C LEU A 585 17.48 7.56 9.06
N TYR A 586 17.12 7.90 10.29
CA TYR A 586 16.15 8.94 10.59
C TYR A 586 16.84 10.13 11.22
N GLN A 587 17.00 11.23 10.49
CA GLN A 587 17.52 12.48 11.03
C GLN A 587 17.07 13.64 10.15
N PRO A 588 16.81 14.82 10.75
CA PRO A 588 16.45 16.00 9.97
C PRO A 588 17.64 16.45 9.12
N LYS A 589 17.36 16.95 7.91
CA LYS A 589 18.39 17.61 7.11
C LYS A 589 18.75 18.97 7.70
N GLU A 590 17.79 19.90 7.73
CA GLU A 590 17.93 21.24 8.31
C GLU A 590 16.57 21.78 8.78
N PHE A 591 16.58 22.57 9.85
CA PHE A 591 15.42 23.31 10.37
C PHE A 591 15.49 24.77 9.88
N VAL A 592 15.03 25.02 8.65
CA VAL A 592 15.09 26.35 8.00
C VAL A 592 13.77 26.71 7.33
N PRO A 593 13.45 28.02 7.17
CA PRO A 593 12.27 28.45 6.43
C PRO A 593 12.35 28.03 4.96
N LYS A 594 11.22 27.60 4.40
CA LYS A 594 11.12 27.12 3.03
C LYS A 594 10.11 27.94 2.25
N LYS A 595 10.36 28.09 0.95
CA LYS A 595 9.36 28.65 0.02
C LYS A 595 8.20 27.68 -0.22
N LYS A 596 8.49 26.37 -0.18
CA LYS A 596 7.51 25.30 -0.34
C LYS A 596 7.82 24.17 0.64
N TYR A 597 6.81 23.74 1.38
CA TYR A 597 6.89 22.71 2.41
C TYR A 597 6.44 21.37 1.85
N LYS A 598 6.90 20.26 2.45
CA LYS A 598 6.53 18.90 2.04
C LYS A 598 5.52 18.28 3.00
N LEU A 599 4.34 17.96 2.48
CA LEU A 599 3.35 17.14 3.16
C LEU A 599 3.48 15.69 2.68
N PHE A 600 3.66 14.76 3.61
CA PHE A 600 3.68 13.32 3.35
C PHE A 600 2.36 12.69 3.77
N PHE A 601 1.62 12.10 2.82
CA PHE A 601 0.47 11.25 3.09
C PHE A 601 0.87 9.77 2.99
N TYR A 602 0.68 9.02 4.07
CA TYR A 602 0.95 7.58 4.08
C TYR A 602 -0.18 6.81 3.39
N ALA A 603 0.03 6.51 2.11
CA ALA A 603 -0.99 6.03 1.19
C ALA A 603 -0.86 4.51 0.98
N ARG A 604 -1.78 3.74 1.59
CA ARG A 604 -1.83 2.27 1.48
C ARG A 604 -3.26 1.76 1.29
N PRO A 605 -3.83 1.83 0.08
CA PRO A 605 -5.21 1.41 -0.17
C PRO A 605 -5.48 -0.06 0.14
N SER A 606 -4.49 -0.95 0.02
CA SER A 606 -4.65 -2.37 0.34
C SER A 606 -4.61 -2.67 1.85
N ASN A 607 -4.44 -1.65 2.71
CA ASN A 607 -4.34 -1.80 4.15
C ASN A 607 -5.44 -0.97 4.84
N PRO A 608 -6.63 -1.56 5.12
CA PRO A 608 -7.79 -0.82 5.63
C PRO A 608 -7.53 0.00 6.90
N ARG A 609 -6.65 -0.49 7.77
CA ARG A 609 -6.23 0.20 9.01
C ARG A 609 -5.56 1.56 8.74
N ASN A 610 -4.98 1.77 7.56
CA ASN A 610 -4.38 3.05 7.18
C ASN A 610 -5.39 4.09 6.68
N MET A 611 -6.69 3.74 6.64
CA MET A 611 -7.80 4.66 6.35
C MET A 611 -7.57 5.54 5.11
N PHE A 612 -7.05 4.94 4.03
CA PHE A 612 -6.63 5.65 2.82
C PHE A 612 -7.71 6.62 2.29
N SER A 613 -8.94 6.14 2.10
CA SER A 613 -10.04 6.96 1.57
C SER A 613 -10.38 8.14 2.48
N TYR A 614 -10.42 7.92 3.79
CA TYR A 614 -10.70 8.98 4.76
C TYR A 614 -9.57 10.01 4.81
N GLY A 615 -8.31 9.56 4.73
CA GLY A 615 -7.16 10.44 4.62
C GLY A 615 -7.19 11.33 3.37
N LEU A 616 -7.65 10.80 2.23
CA LEU A 616 -7.85 11.59 1.01
C LEU A 616 -8.97 12.63 1.17
N GLU A 617 -10.09 12.25 1.79
CA GLU A 617 -11.19 13.17 2.10
C GLU A 617 -10.71 14.33 2.98
N LEU A 618 -9.94 14.04 4.02
CA LEU A 618 -9.36 15.08 4.90
C LEU A 618 -8.44 16.04 4.13
N LEU A 619 -7.61 15.54 3.22
CA LEU A 619 -6.75 16.39 2.39
C LEU A 619 -7.57 17.26 1.42
N GLU A 620 -8.54 16.66 0.74
CA GLU A 620 -9.44 17.35 -0.18
C GLU A 620 -10.23 18.47 0.52
N MET A 621 -10.75 18.20 1.73
CA MET A 621 -11.43 19.19 2.55
C MET A 621 -10.50 20.26 3.09
N SER A 622 -9.28 19.89 3.49
CA SER A 622 -8.27 20.86 3.91
C SER A 622 -7.95 21.86 2.80
N ILE A 623 -7.90 21.39 1.54
CA ILE A 623 -7.69 22.25 0.36
C ILE A 623 -8.92 23.13 0.11
N LYS A 624 -10.11 22.54 0.05
CA LYS A 624 -11.38 23.26 -0.19
C LYS A 624 -11.64 24.36 0.85
N ASN A 625 -11.32 24.10 2.11
CA ASN A 625 -11.52 25.03 3.21
C ASN A 625 -10.37 26.04 3.37
N GLY A 626 -9.36 26.02 2.50
CA GLY A 626 -8.22 26.92 2.56
C GLY A 626 -7.26 26.68 3.74
N ILE A 627 -7.37 25.52 4.41
CA ILE A 627 -6.45 25.11 5.48
C ILE A 627 -5.10 24.71 4.88
N LEU A 628 -5.11 24.01 3.74
CA LEU A 628 -3.92 23.56 3.03
C LEU A 628 -3.79 24.28 1.68
N ASP A 629 -2.89 25.25 1.60
CA ASP A 629 -2.56 25.96 0.35
C ASP A 629 -1.51 25.18 -0.47
N THR A 630 -1.91 24.65 -1.61
CA THR A 630 -1.03 23.88 -2.53
C THR A 630 0.01 24.72 -3.27
N ASN A 631 -0.06 26.06 -3.17
CA ASN A 631 1.04 26.94 -3.61
C ASN A 631 2.22 26.88 -2.63
N GLU A 632 1.92 26.67 -1.34
CA GLU A 632 2.92 26.59 -0.27
C GLU A 632 3.31 25.16 0.09
N TRP A 633 2.48 24.17 -0.26
CA TRP A 633 2.68 22.77 0.09
C TRP A 633 2.72 21.85 -1.12
N ASP A 634 3.72 20.96 -1.15
CA ASP A 634 3.74 19.81 -2.04
C ASP A 634 3.23 18.57 -1.32
N ILE A 635 2.27 17.86 -1.93
CA ILE A 635 1.68 16.64 -1.36
C ILE A 635 2.34 15.42 -2.00
N TYR A 636 3.03 14.63 -1.18
CA TYR A 636 3.68 13.38 -1.54
C TYR A 636 2.90 12.21 -0.97
N CYS A 637 2.57 11.23 -1.80
CA CYS A 637 1.93 9.98 -1.38
C CYS A 637 2.96 8.85 -1.46
N ALA A 638 3.16 8.12 -0.37
CA ALA A 638 4.06 6.97 -0.34
C ALA A 638 3.54 5.86 0.59
N GLY A 639 3.98 4.63 0.35
CA GLY A 639 3.66 3.45 1.16
C GLY A 639 3.17 2.26 0.34
N GLU A 640 2.53 2.53 -0.79
CA GLU A 640 2.05 1.57 -1.78
C GLU A 640 1.91 2.27 -3.14
N GLU A 641 1.87 1.50 -4.22
CA GLU A 641 1.49 2.03 -5.53
C GLU A 641 0.01 2.44 -5.55
N ILE A 642 -0.26 3.65 -6.02
CA ILE A 642 -1.60 4.23 -6.10
C ILE A 642 -1.86 4.88 -7.46
N PRO A 643 -3.12 5.02 -7.90
CA PRO A 643 -3.43 5.82 -9.08
C PRO A 643 -3.02 7.28 -8.89
N GLY A 644 -2.84 8.01 -10.00
CA GLY A 644 -2.60 9.45 -9.96
C GLY A 644 -3.76 10.18 -9.28
N LEU A 645 -3.45 11.04 -8.30
CA LEU A 645 -4.44 11.78 -7.54
C LEU A 645 -4.45 13.24 -7.97
N LYS A 646 -5.64 13.77 -8.26
CA LYS A 646 -5.87 15.19 -8.59
C LYS A 646 -6.97 15.74 -7.68
N PHE A 647 -6.68 16.81 -6.97
CA PHE A 647 -7.62 17.49 -6.07
C PHE A 647 -8.52 18.49 -6.82
N SER A 648 -9.60 18.93 -6.18
CA SER A 648 -10.59 19.85 -6.79
C SER A 648 -10.00 21.16 -7.29
N ASN A 649 -8.94 21.67 -6.67
CA ASN A 649 -8.26 22.89 -7.12
C ASN A 649 -7.32 22.66 -8.34
N GLY A 650 -7.30 21.44 -8.88
CA GLY A 650 -6.48 21.05 -10.02
C GLY A 650 -5.06 20.57 -9.67
N TYR A 651 -4.64 20.65 -8.41
CA TYR A 651 -3.33 20.18 -7.97
C TYR A 651 -3.23 18.66 -8.09
N ALA A 652 -2.12 18.16 -8.63
CA ALA A 652 -1.84 16.73 -8.74
C ALA A 652 -0.80 16.32 -7.67
N ALA A 653 -1.13 15.31 -6.86
CA ALA A 653 -0.21 14.77 -5.86
C ALA A 653 0.97 14.03 -6.51
N ILE A 654 2.10 14.02 -5.81
CA ILE A 654 3.31 13.32 -6.24
C ILE A 654 3.27 11.90 -5.67
N ASN A 655 3.04 10.91 -6.53
CA ASN A 655 3.10 9.51 -6.14
C ASN A 655 4.57 9.02 -6.11
N MET A 656 5.02 8.57 -4.94
CA MET A 656 6.35 8.00 -4.71
C MET A 656 6.34 6.46 -4.62
N GLY A 657 5.16 5.84 -4.58
CA GLY A 657 4.99 4.38 -4.54
C GLY A 657 5.67 3.72 -3.34
N LEU A 658 6.27 2.56 -3.61
CA LEU A 658 7.12 1.82 -2.69
C LEU A 658 8.58 2.26 -2.83
N MET A 659 9.15 2.78 -1.74
CA MET A 659 10.57 3.15 -1.68
C MET A 659 11.38 2.10 -0.92
N ASN A 660 12.64 1.91 -1.31
CA ASN A 660 13.57 1.19 -0.45
C ASN A 660 13.95 2.04 0.78
N TRP A 661 14.65 1.43 1.72
CA TRP A 661 14.96 2.01 3.02
C TRP A 661 15.79 3.30 2.93
N GLN A 662 16.81 3.32 2.07
CA GLN A 662 17.71 4.46 1.94
C GLN A 662 16.99 5.64 1.30
N GLU A 663 16.13 5.37 0.32
CA GLU A 663 15.26 6.35 -0.31
C GLU A 663 14.24 6.90 0.68
N TYR A 664 13.58 6.03 1.45
CA TYR A 664 12.58 6.41 2.44
C TYR A 664 13.18 7.28 3.54
N GLY A 665 14.29 6.88 4.17
CA GLY A 665 14.98 7.70 5.18
C GLY A 665 15.42 9.06 4.64
N LYS A 666 15.97 9.09 3.41
CA LYS A 666 16.34 10.34 2.74
C LYS A 666 15.12 11.22 2.45
N PHE A 667 14.00 10.65 2.02
CA PHE A 667 12.75 11.36 1.80
C PHE A 667 12.24 12.00 3.11
N LEU A 668 12.16 11.20 4.18
CA LEU A 668 11.69 11.64 5.50
C LEU A 668 12.52 12.78 6.09
N SER A 669 13.83 12.80 5.86
CA SER A 669 14.72 13.90 6.32
C SER A 669 14.31 15.29 5.82
N GLY A 670 13.49 15.36 4.77
CA GLY A 670 12.96 16.59 4.18
C GLY A 670 11.46 16.80 4.37
N VAL A 671 10.74 15.87 5.00
CA VAL A 671 9.30 15.98 5.27
C VAL A 671 9.05 17.03 6.36
N ASP A 672 8.04 17.88 6.15
CA ASP A 672 7.69 18.94 7.08
C ASP A 672 6.47 18.59 7.94
N LEU A 673 5.45 18.06 7.27
CA LEU A 673 4.21 17.59 7.88
C LEU A 673 3.88 16.21 7.29
N ALA A 674 3.34 15.31 8.09
CA ALA A 674 2.79 14.06 7.61
C ALA A 674 1.36 13.83 8.11
N LEU A 675 0.51 13.30 7.25
CA LEU A 675 -0.79 12.73 7.60
C LEU A 675 -0.66 11.21 7.56
N THR A 676 -0.72 10.58 8.74
CA THR A 676 -0.55 9.13 8.89
C THR A 676 -1.66 8.59 9.77
N LEU A 677 -2.55 7.76 9.21
CA LEU A 677 -3.68 7.20 9.93
C LEU A 677 -3.43 5.73 10.28
N MET A 678 -3.91 5.33 11.46
CA MET A 678 -3.84 3.96 11.94
C MET A 678 -5.03 3.66 12.88
N TYR A 679 -6.03 2.96 12.35
CA TYR A 679 -7.28 2.61 13.04
C TYR A 679 -7.15 1.33 13.87
N THR A 680 -6.33 1.38 14.90
CA THR A 680 -5.98 0.25 15.79
C THR A 680 -5.28 0.81 17.06
N PRO A 681 -5.07 0.05 18.15
CA PRO A 681 -4.34 0.56 19.30
C PRO A 681 -2.87 0.86 18.99
N HIS A 682 -2.24 0.10 18.07
CA HIS A 682 -0.86 0.37 17.68
C HIS A 682 -0.75 1.75 16.98
N PRO A 683 0.26 2.57 17.33
CA PRO A 683 0.49 3.87 16.69
C PRO A 683 0.99 3.79 15.24
N SER A 684 1.43 2.61 14.77
CA SER A 684 2.18 2.39 13.52
C SER A 684 3.59 3.01 13.54
N TYR A 685 4.44 2.62 12.58
CA TYR A 685 5.82 3.12 12.45
C TYR A 685 5.93 4.52 11.84
N PRO A 686 5.14 4.91 10.81
CA PRO A 686 5.29 6.22 10.17
C PRO A 686 5.27 7.45 11.10
N PRO A 687 4.44 7.52 12.17
CA PRO A 687 4.54 8.60 13.13
C PRO A 687 5.92 8.72 13.78
N TYR A 688 6.52 7.60 14.17
CA TYR A 688 7.86 7.59 14.74
C TYR A 688 8.92 7.92 13.70
N ASP A 689 8.81 7.37 12.49
CA ASP A 689 9.77 7.61 11.39
C ASP A 689 9.89 9.11 11.08
N VAL A 690 8.74 9.78 10.93
CA VAL A 690 8.65 11.21 10.59
C VAL A 690 9.11 12.07 11.77
N ALA A 691 8.62 11.82 12.99
CA ALA A 691 9.04 12.56 14.17
C ALA A 691 10.55 12.40 14.45
N SER A 692 11.07 11.19 14.26
CA SER A 692 12.51 10.86 14.35
C SER A 692 13.37 11.53 13.29
N SER A 693 12.76 11.94 12.17
CA SER A 693 13.38 12.72 11.11
C SER A 693 13.11 14.22 11.24
N GLY A 694 12.51 14.64 12.36
CA GLY A 694 12.22 16.03 12.69
C GLY A 694 10.95 16.59 12.06
N GLY A 695 10.11 15.79 11.40
CA GLY A 695 8.81 16.19 10.86
C GLY A 695 7.72 16.33 11.91
N VAL A 696 6.64 17.05 11.57
CA VAL A 696 5.38 17.06 12.32
C VAL A 696 4.45 15.98 11.78
N VAL A 697 3.67 15.34 12.64
CA VAL A 697 2.73 14.27 12.28
C VAL A 697 1.36 14.60 12.82
N VAL A 698 0.34 14.47 11.99
CA VAL A 698 -1.07 14.44 12.40
C VAL A 698 -1.59 13.02 12.20
N THR A 699 -2.10 12.43 13.27
CA THR A 699 -2.60 11.04 13.31
C THR A 699 -3.87 10.94 14.15
N ASN A 700 -4.46 9.76 14.26
CA ASN A 700 -5.73 9.55 14.95
C ASN A 700 -5.58 8.91 16.33
N CYS A 701 -6.47 9.30 17.24
CA CYS A 701 -6.80 8.54 18.43
C CYS A 701 -7.52 7.23 18.05
N TRP A 702 -7.37 6.21 18.88
CA TRP A 702 -8.15 4.98 18.81
C TRP A 702 -8.08 4.20 20.13
N GLY A 703 -9.21 3.92 20.77
CA GLY A 703 -9.23 3.17 22.03
C GLY A 703 -8.33 3.80 23.11
N ASN A 704 -7.35 3.03 23.60
CA ASN A 704 -6.36 3.49 24.58
C ASN A 704 -5.23 4.36 23.99
N LYS A 705 -5.12 4.47 22.66
CA LYS A 705 -4.19 5.39 21.99
C LYS A 705 -4.81 6.79 21.96
N THR A 706 -4.53 7.57 22.99
CA THR A 706 -5.03 8.96 23.16
C THR A 706 -3.90 9.99 23.28
N THR A 707 -2.69 9.56 23.62
CA THR A 707 -1.49 10.42 23.71
C THR A 707 -0.33 9.81 22.93
N PHE A 708 0.67 10.64 22.60
CA PHE A 708 1.96 10.23 22.04
C PHE A 708 3.07 10.92 22.82
N ASP A 709 3.51 10.29 23.90
CA ASP A 709 4.38 10.95 24.89
C ASP A 709 5.84 11.07 24.42
N PHE A 710 6.22 10.34 23.37
CA PHE A 710 7.60 10.30 22.87
C PHE A 710 8.03 11.58 22.16
N CYS A 711 7.10 12.34 21.55
CA CYS A 711 7.45 13.56 20.84
C CYS A 711 6.23 14.48 20.66
N LYS A 712 6.40 15.76 21.03
CA LYS A 712 5.36 16.80 20.86
C LYS A 712 5.14 17.25 19.41
N ASN A 713 5.92 16.74 18.46
CA ASN A 713 5.66 16.92 17.03
C ASN A 713 4.57 15.98 16.50
N VAL A 714 4.09 15.02 17.30
CA VAL A 714 2.97 14.15 16.93
C VAL A 714 1.69 14.68 17.58
N ILE A 715 0.71 14.99 16.75
CA ILE A 715 -0.61 15.49 17.14
C ILE A 715 -1.61 14.36 16.88
N LEU A 716 -2.23 13.84 17.93
CA LEU A 716 -3.40 12.97 17.78
C LEU A 716 -4.67 13.79 17.74
N SER A 717 -5.62 13.32 16.95
CA SER A 717 -6.97 13.88 16.85
C SER A 717 -8.00 12.77 16.94
N ASN A 718 -9.17 13.06 17.52
CA ASN A 718 -10.30 12.15 17.31
C ASN A 718 -10.75 12.21 15.86
N LEU A 719 -11.45 11.16 15.40
CA LEU A 719 -11.92 11.01 14.03
C LEU A 719 -13.20 11.80 13.72
N ASP A 720 -13.56 12.77 14.55
CA ASP A 720 -14.50 13.81 14.14
C ASP A 720 -13.85 14.69 13.07
N GLN A 721 -14.55 14.90 11.96
CA GLN A 721 -14.00 15.58 10.80
C GLN A 721 -13.57 17.02 11.09
N ASN A 722 -14.36 17.78 11.86
CA ASN A 722 -14.04 19.17 12.19
C ASN A 722 -12.84 19.24 13.14
N GLU A 723 -12.83 18.39 14.18
CA GLU A 723 -11.70 18.28 15.10
C GLU A 723 -10.42 17.88 14.36
N PHE A 724 -10.53 16.96 13.39
CA PHE A 724 -9.38 16.51 12.60
C PHE A 724 -8.83 17.61 11.69
N LEU A 725 -9.70 18.38 11.03
CA LEU A 725 -9.28 19.53 10.23
C LEU A 725 -8.60 20.61 11.08
N GLU A 726 -9.07 20.85 12.30
CA GLU A 726 -8.38 21.73 13.25
C GLU A 726 -7.00 21.19 13.64
N SER A 727 -6.88 19.88 13.87
CA SER A 727 -5.60 19.22 14.12
C SER A 727 -4.64 19.31 12.94
N ILE A 728 -5.13 19.21 11.69
CA ILE A 728 -4.34 19.46 10.48
C ILE A 728 -3.85 20.91 10.46
N ASN A 729 -4.71 21.88 10.74
CA ASN A 729 -4.33 23.29 10.81
C ASN A 729 -3.25 23.55 11.88
N ARG A 730 -3.39 22.94 13.08
CA ARG A 730 -2.35 22.99 14.13
C ARG A 730 -1.05 22.33 13.67
N GLY A 731 -1.12 21.21 12.94
CA GLY A 731 0.04 20.54 12.35
C GLY A 731 0.77 21.42 11.35
N ILE A 732 0.04 22.12 10.47
CA ILE A 732 0.59 23.09 9.51
C ILE A 732 1.28 24.24 10.24
N ALA A 733 0.64 24.80 11.26
CA ALA A 733 1.23 25.87 12.07
C ALA A 733 2.53 25.44 12.77
N LEU A 734 2.53 24.26 13.41
CA LEU A 734 3.71 23.70 14.06
C LEU A 734 4.82 23.36 13.06
N ALA A 735 4.48 22.86 11.88
CA ALA A 735 5.47 22.54 10.84
C ALA A 735 6.20 23.78 10.34
N LYS A 736 5.52 24.95 10.35
CA LYS A 736 6.08 26.26 10.02
C LYS A 736 6.80 26.94 11.19
N ASP A 737 6.47 26.61 12.44
CA ASP A 737 7.21 27.06 13.63
C ASP A 737 8.49 26.24 13.82
N ILE A 738 9.53 26.65 13.10
CA ILE A 738 10.84 25.98 13.09
C ILE A 738 11.45 25.87 14.49
N LYS A 739 11.27 26.90 15.32
CA LYS A 739 11.86 26.94 16.66
C LYS A 739 11.19 25.89 17.54
N GLN A 740 9.87 25.89 17.60
CA GLN A 740 9.12 24.95 18.43
C GLN A 740 9.27 23.51 17.91
N ARG A 741 9.20 23.32 16.59
CA ARG A 741 9.40 22.01 15.93
C ARG A 741 10.77 21.41 16.24
N LYS A 742 11.82 22.22 16.19
CA LYS A 742 13.20 21.81 16.54
C LYS A 742 13.32 21.46 18.02
N GLU A 743 12.78 22.31 18.91
CA GLU A 743 12.79 22.06 20.35
C GLU A 743 12.08 20.76 20.72
N ASN A 744 10.93 20.48 20.08
CA ASN A 744 10.19 19.24 20.25
C ASN A 744 10.97 18.01 19.78
N TYR A 745 11.71 18.12 18.66
CA TYR A 745 12.58 17.06 18.16
C TYR A 745 13.76 16.80 19.10
N GLU A 746 14.42 17.84 19.59
CA GLU A 746 15.57 17.71 20.50
C GLU A 746 15.18 17.12 21.87
N LYS A 747 13.95 17.36 22.31
CA LYS A 747 13.39 16.80 23.55
C LYS A 747 12.70 15.44 23.36
N ALA A 748 12.66 14.91 22.13
CA ALA A 748 11.98 13.65 21.85
C ALA A 748 12.68 12.48 22.57
N THR A 749 11.87 11.57 23.12
CA THR A 749 12.33 10.37 23.83
C THR A 749 12.12 9.08 23.02
N ILE A 750 11.89 9.22 21.71
CA ILE A 750 11.78 8.07 20.79
C ILE A 750 13.09 7.26 20.85
N PRO A 751 13.03 5.94 21.16
CA PRO A 751 14.24 5.12 21.26
C PRO A 751 15.04 5.09 19.96
N ARG A 752 16.37 5.13 20.08
CA ARG A 752 17.27 5.25 18.92
C ARG A 752 18.14 4.01 18.69
N THR A 753 18.20 3.08 19.66
CA THR A 753 18.97 1.84 19.54
C THR A 753 18.15 0.64 20.03
N TRP A 754 18.26 -0.48 19.32
CA TRP A 754 17.54 -1.72 19.68
C TRP A 754 18.06 -2.35 20.97
N LYS A 755 19.36 -2.21 21.24
CA LYS A 755 19.99 -2.73 22.46
C LYS A 755 19.38 -2.12 23.74
N GLU A 756 19.01 -0.84 23.71
CA GLU A 756 18.39 -0.16 24.85
C GLU A 756 16.93 -0.58 25.07
N THR A 757 16.20 -0.96 24.01
CA THR A 757 14.77 -1.27 24.12
C THR A 757 14.46 -2.74 24.39
N LEU A 758 15.39 -3.64 24.06
CA LEU A 758 15.15 -5.09 24.15
C LEU A 758 15.67 -5.75 25.43
N GLY A 759 16.35 -5.02 26.33
CA GLY A 759 17.00 -5.60 27.52
C GLY A 759 16.08 -6.49 28.36
N SER A 760 14.96 -5.92 28.85
CA SER A 760 13.97 -6.64 29.66
C SER A 760 13.21 -7.71 28.89
N THR A 761 12.98 -7.49 27.59
CA THR A 761 12.34 -8.47 26.71
C THR A 761 13.20 -9.72 26.56
N LEU A 762 14.50 -9.55 26.32
CA LEU A 762 15.46 -10.66 26.20
C LEU A 762 15.61 -11.41 27.53
N GLU A 763 15.64 -10.70 28.67
CA GLU A 763 15.65 -11.32 30.00
C GLU A 763 14.41 -12.18 30.25
N PHE A 764 13.21 -11.66 29.95
CA PHE A 764 11.97 -12.43 30.03
C PHE A 764 12.03 -13.67 29.14
N MET A 765 12.53 -13.53 27.91
CA MET A 765 12.65 -14.67 26.99
C MET A 765 13.62 -15.72 27.54
N GLU A 766 14.76 -15.32 28.11
CA GLU A 766 15.73 -16.21 28.75
C GLU A 766 15.15 -16.96 29.95
N GLU A 767 14.34 -16.30 30.78
CA GLU A 767 13.64 -16.95 31.90
C GLU A 767 12.69 -18.07 31.42
N LYS A 768 12.08 -17.91 30.24
CA LYS A 768 11.17 -18.90 29.66
C LYS A 768 11.86 -19.98 28.83
N LEU A 769 13.17 -19.87 28.60
CA LEU A 769 13.95 -20.76 27.75
C LEU A 769 13.97 -22.23 28.24
N ASN A 770 13.74 -22.48 29.54
CA ASN A 770 13.64 -23.84 30.10
C ASN A 770 12.23 -24.44 29.95
N HIS A 771 11.25 -23.63 29.53
CA HIS A 771 9.86 -24.02 29.31
C HIS A 771 9.51 -24.13 27.81
N VAL A 772 10.38 -23.64 26.94
CA VAL A 772 10.30 -23.64 25.48
C VAL A 772 11.36 -24.60 24.94
#